data_AF-A0A534DK73-F1
#
_entry.id   AF-A0A534DK73-F1
#
_cell.length_a   1.000
_cell.length_b   1.000
_cell.length_c   1.000
_cell.angle_alpha   90.00
_cell.angle_beta   90.00
_cell.angle_gamma   90.00
#
_symmetry.space_group_name_H-M   'P 1'
#
loop_
_entity.id
_entity.type
_entity.pdbx_description
1 polymer ?
#
loop_
_entity_poly.entity_id
_entity_poly.type
_entity_poly.pdbx_seq_one_letter_code
_entity_poly.pdbx_strand_id
1 'polypeptide(L)'
;MDDILRKVHEAGLTLKAGCVAPGTWVRTEKGLVTADQAVYEKHKEILCYDPEAHQFEMRPILAHMTTRVAPDENIRITSNGVTLTTSLRHPVLVFRDERLIYVRADEVTEADALVHYRPEWVGDPERWMDAWFSGAHLGDGSAYRKKYAYKSSRPRWAAKAFALGERLVFKIRAAEREVVERYAAFFADFAESRAKVVPSTTSYGTAVWDYTVASFRASRAVQLIDGQIGNKSATLRVPKWIAAEPDRFFIPFLAGLIDTDGTVSTEYGSASISMKNREFAEELKSLLGLFGVHGAITVRKPKEHVLNGHLVRDAGIAILKISDSTFLGSVAAYMADTAKRHRILEHRATAGQYDVFQVPRPLRDALEREAANLPHLEKQRLGLYHAYHQRARVSRVWLDRWATRFPALADLIRFALNLRPVERIERSLAVPETFFDFTVEKHNNYLAGNNGLAVIHNCGIGYEFSTLRPRGAYVSGAGAYTSGPLSFMDIFDKMCFTVSSAGGRRGAQMGTFDVGHPDVMEFIRAKRESGRLRQFNLSLLITDEFMQAVREDREWKLAFPLSLREYESDRPDLNDASKFLWREWPVHEGYVVNDEGLVACKIYKTLPARRVWDVIMTSTYDFAEPGFILIDRANEMNNNWWCEDIRATNPCGEQTLPKYGACLLGSVNLTRFVKHPFTDFAEFDWPEYREVVKVFTRMLDNVVEVNGLPLEKQREEILRKRRHGMGFLGLGSTLALLRMKYGSPEAVQFTEDVTREMAVAGWEAALELSREKGPAPIMNEEFTVTKEMLRKRPEMARDGWKPGVKIAGRLLHAKYSRYMQRIAQVAPQLVHELAETGARFTHHTSIAPTGTISLSLANNASNGIEPSFAHHYFRNVIREGKKSKEKIDVYSFELLAYRELVNPNAQPGATNDAERLPDYFIASDGVTPKEHVEVQAAAQKWVDSSISKTANVPTDFPYAKFKDIYLYAHEQGLKGCTTFRFNPEAFQGVLVKEQDLKNTIYKFTLEDGTVVEARGDEEIDYDGELHTAANLFDSIKDGYYGRM
;
A
#
# COMPACT_ATOMS: atom_id res chain seq x y z
N MET A 1 -1.83 -18.27 -25.35
CA MET A 1 -2.20 -17.57 -24.10
C MET A 1 -0.95 -17.25 -23.28
N ASP A 2 -0.01 -18.20 -23.15
CA ASP A 2 1.26 -18.02 -22.44
C ASP A 2 2.13 -16.85 -22.94
N ASP A 3 2.18 -16.59 -24.25
CA ASP A 3 2.93 -15.44 -24.81
C ASP A 3 2.28 -14.08 -24.46
N ILE A 4 0.96 -14.04 -24.29
CA ILE A 4 0.23 -12.82 -23.89
C ILE A 4 0.40 -12.60 -22.38
N LEU A 5 0.27 -13.65 -21.57
CA LEU A 5 0.48 -13.58 -20.12
C LEU A 5 1.94 -13.24 -19.78
N ARG A 6 2.91 -13.77 -20.52
CA ARG A 6 4.33 -13.41 -20.42
C ARG A 6 4.57 -11.95 -20.82
N LYS A 7 3.97 -11.45 -21.91
CA LYS A 7 4.08 -10.03 -22.32
C LYS A 7 3.39 -9.06 -21.35
N VAL A 8 2.28 -9.45 -20.75
CA VAL A 8 1.62 -8.72 -19.65
C VAL A 8 2.51 -8.70 -18.40
N HIS A 9 3.33 -9.74 -18.19
CA HIS A 9 4.34 -9.79 -17.12
C HIS A 9 5.61 -8.96 -17.44
N GLU A 10 5.96 -8.81 -18.73
CA GLU A 10 7.09 -8.02 -19.23
C GLU A 10 6.85 -6.50 -19.22
N ALA A 11 5.58 -6.05 -19.16
CA ALA A 11 5.13 -4.65 -19.11
C ALA A 11 5.38 -3.94 -17.77
N GLY A 12 6.20 -4.51 -16.88
CA GLY A 12 6.63 -3.86 -15.63
C GLY A 12 5.52 -3.78 -14.57
N LEU A 13 5.28 -4.89 -13.86
CA LEU A 13 4.36 -4.91 -12.72
C LEU A 13 5.03 -4.40 -11.43
N THR A 14 4.34 -3.49 -10.73
CA THR A 14 4.27 -3.48 -9.25
C THR A 14 2.98 -2.82 -8.81
N LEU A 15 2.04 -3.54 -8.18
CA LEU A 15 0.73 -3.06 -7.71
C LEU A 15 0.78 -2.35 -6.34
N LYS A 16 -0.30 -1.59 -5.98
CA LYS A 16 -1.08 -1.76 -4.72
C LYS A 16 -2.13 -0.69 -4.34
N ALA A 17 -3.23 -1.16 -3.76
CA ALA A 17 -3.62 -0.98 -2.36
C ALA A 17 -4.69 -2.04 -2.06
N GLY A 18 -4.49 -2.76 -0.96
CA GLY A 18 -5.34 -3.86 -0.59
C GLY A 18 -6.20 -3.49 0.60
N CYS A 19 -7.51 -3.67 0.54
CA CYS A 19 -8.43 -3.45 1.67
C CYS A 19 -9.07 -4.74 2.23
N VAL A 20 -9.55 -4.73 3.49
CA VAL A 20 -10.28 -5.82 4.15
C VAL A 20 -11.70 -5.41 4.54
N ALA A 21 -12.63 -6.36 4.56
CA ALA A 21 -14.05 -6.10 4.77
C ALA A 21 -14.34 -5.48 6.15
N PRO A 22 -15.44 -4.71 6.31
CA PRO A 22 -15.90 -4.25 7.62
C PRO A 22 -16.12 -5.43 8.57
N GLY A 23 -15.82 -5.24 9.84
CA GLY A 23 -15.91 -6.30 10.84
C GLY A 23 -14.81 -7.36 10.73
N THR A 24 -13.85 -7.24 9.81
CA THR A 24 -12.63 -8.09 9.79
C THR A 24 -11.77 -7.74 10.98
N TRP A 25 -11.30 -8.73 11.74
CA TRP A 25 -10.48 -8.45 12.92
C TRP A 25 -9.03 -8.15 12.52
N VAL A 26 -8.40 -7.22 13.25
CA VAL A 26 -6.99 -6.83 13.17
C VAL A 26 -6.42 -6.70 14.58
N ARG A 27 -5.11 -6.94 14.75
CA ARG A 27 -4.45 -6.84 16.07
C ARG A 27 -3.65 -5.54 16.17
N THR A 28 -4.02 -4.69 17.11
CA THR A 28 -3.43 -3.35 17.36
C THR A 28 -2.86 -3.23 18.77
N GLU A 29 -2.32 -2.07 19.13
CA GLU A 29 -1.87 -1.80 20.51
C GLU A 29 -3.01 -1.82 21.55
N LYS A 30 -4.27 -1.71 21.08
CA LYS A 30 -5.47 -1.83 21.92
C LYS A 30 -6.00 -3.27 22.02
N GLY A 31 -5.25 -4.23 21.48
CA GLY A 31 -5.70 -5.60 21.34
C GLY A 31 -6.40 -5.83 20.00
N LEU A 32 -7.27 -6.83 19.97
CA LEU A 32 -7.99 -7.31 18.82
C LEU A 32 -9.26 -6.48 18.63
N VAL A 33 -9.33 -5.79 17.49
CA VAL A 33 -10.42 -4.89 17.15
C VAL A 33 -10.84 -5.12 15.70
N THR A 34 -11.99 -4.59 15.30
CA THR A 34 -12.36 -4.63 13.88
C THR A 34 -11.54 -3.61 13.10
N ALA A 35 -11.29 -3.88 11.82
CA ALA A 35 -10.53 -2.99 10.95
C ALA A 35 -11.17 -1.60 10.85
N ASP A 36 -12.50 -1.56 10.83
CA ASP A 36 -13.27 -0.31 10.92
C ASP A 36 -13.02 0.43 12.23
N GLN A 37 -13.06 -0.26 13.36
CA GLN A 37 -12.76 0.34 14.66
C GLN A 37 -11.34 0.91 14.72
N ALA A 38 -10.33 0.14 14.31
CA ALA A 38 -8.94 0.60 14.30
C ALA A 38 -8.75 1.87 13.42
N VAL A 39 -9.44 1.94 12.28
CA VAL A 39 -9.43 3.11 11.38
C VAL A 39 -10.15 4.31 11.99
N TYR A 40 -11.32 4.11 12.60
CA TYR A 40 -12.11 5.19 13.19
C TYR A 40 -11.51 5.72 14.49
N GLU A 41 -10.92 4.85 15.31
CA GLU A 41 -10.30 5.19 16.59
C GLU A 41 -8.82 5.60 16.46
N LYS A 42 -8.25 5.55 15.26
CA LYS A 42 -6.86 5.96 14.94
C LYS A 42 -5.82 5.28 15.82
N HIS A 43 -5.82 3.95 15.79
CA HIS A 43 -4.86 3.14 16.54
C HIS A 43 -3.41 3.41 16.11
N LYS A 44 -2.46 3.27 17.02
CA LYS A 44 -1.08 3.72 16.77
C LYS A 44 -0.19 2.64 16.19
N GLU A 45 -0.44 1.37 16.51
CA GLU A 45 0.41 0.27 16.10
C GLU A 45 -0.45 -0.92 15.68
N ILE A 46 0.08 -1.74 14.76
CA ILE A 46 -0.57 -2.95 14.27
C ILE A 46 0.43 -4.10 14.18
N LEU A 47 -0.04 -5.32 14.41
CA LEU A 47 0.77 -6.52 14.38
C LEU A 47 1.07 -6.91 12.92
N CYS A 48 2.35 -7.05 12.63
CA CYS A 48 2.91 -7.37 11.31
C CYS A 48 3.65 -8.70 11.34
N TYR A 49 3.96 -9.24 10.16
CA TYR A 49 4.84 -10.39 10.01
C TYR A 49 6.13 -9.98 9.31
N ASP A 50 7.26 -10.37 9.89
CA ASP A 50 8.59 -10.29 9.29
C ASP A 50 8.86 -11.61 8.53
N PRO A 51 8.87 -11.59 7.18
CA PRO A 51 9.10 -12.78 6.37
C PRO A 51 10.53 -13.30 6.45
N GLU A 52 11.51 -12.49 6.86
CA GLU A 52 12.91 -12.89 6.97
C GLU A 52 13.18 -13.54 8.33
N ALA A 53 12.69 -12.93 9.41
CA ALA A 53 12.84 -13.45 10.77
C ALA A 53 11.84 -14.58 11.10
N HIS A 54 10.81 -14.78 10.25
CA HIS A 54 9.67 -15.66 10.49
C HIS A 54 8.90 -15.36 11.79
N GLN A 55 8.83 -14.08 12.18
CA GLN A 55 8.28 -13.65 13.47
C GLN A 55 7.23 -12.54 13.32
N PHE A 56 6.35 -12.42 14.31
CA PHE A 56 5.34 -11.36 14.37
C PHE A 56 5.79 -10.25 15.32
N GLU A 57 5.56 -8.99 14.94
CA GLU A 57 5.93 -7.83 15.77
C GLU A 57 4.98 -6.64 15.57
N MET A 58 4.79 -5.84 16.63
CA MET A 58 4.01 -4.60 16.56
C MET A 58 4.80 -3.53 15.82
N ARG A 59 4.16 -2.81 14.90
CA ARG A 59 4.75 -1.69 14.16
C ARG A 59 3.82 -0.48 14.10
N PRO A 60 4.37 0.75 14.08
CA PRO A 60 3.57 1.96 13.92
C PRO A 60 2.69 1.97 12.66
N ILE A 61 1.42 2.34 12.83
CA ILE A 61 0.50 2.66 11.75
C ILE A 61 0.80 4.08 11.27
N LEU A 62 1.28 4.19 10.04
CA LEU A 62 1.57 5.45 9.38
C LEU A 62 0.31 6.10 8.78
N ALA A 63 -0.68 5.29 8.36
CA ALA A 63 -1.95 5.79 7.85
C ALA A 63 -3.11 4.80 8.05
N HIS A 64 -4.31 5.34 8.24
CA HIS A 64 -5.58 4.61 8.33
C HIS A 64 -6.45 4.94 7.12
N MET A 65 -6.94 3.94 6.42
CA MET A 65 -7.56 4.09 5.11
C MET A 65 -8.91 3.36 5.05
N THR A 66 -9.80 3.87 4.21
CA THR A 66 -11.02 3.16 3.77
C THR A 66 -10.98 2.97 2.25
N THR A 67 -11.82 2.11 1.67
CA THR A 67 -11.95 1.90 0.20
C THR A 67 -13.31 1.29 -0.10
N ARG A 68 -13.89 1.49 -1.29
CA ARG A 68 -15.14 0.83 -1.70
C ARG A 68 -14.85 -0.40 -2.55
N VAL A 69 -15.41 -1.56 -2.21
CA VAL A 69 -15.30 -2.83 -2.95
C VAL A 69 -16.71 -3.27 -3.37
N ALA A 70 -16.95 -3.37 -4.67
CA ALA A 70 -18.24 -3.83 -5.18
C ALA A 70 -18.51 -5.30 -4.78
N PRO A 71 -19.78 -5.73 -4.67
CA PRO A 71 -20.12 -7.09 -4.27
C PRO A 71 -19.48 -8.16 -5.15
N ASP A 72 -19.32 -7.92 -6.45
CA ASP A 72 -18.69 -8.84 -7.40
C ASP A 72 -17.15 -8.83 -7.34
N GLU A 73 -16.54 -7.80 -6.76
CA GLU A 73 -15.09 -7.65 -6.60
C GLU A 73 -14.56 -8.14 -5.24
N ASN A 74 -15.41 -8.72 -4.40
CA ASN A 74 -14.98 -9.31 -3.14
C ASN A 74 -14.68 -10.82 -3.25
N ILE A 75 -13.83 -11.27 -2.35
CA ILE A 75 -13.43 -12.66 -2.20
C ILE A 75 -13.28 -12.98 -0.72
N ARG A 76 -13.70 -14.19 -0.35
CA ARG A 76 -13.41 -14.76 0.95
C ARG A 76 -12.53 -15.98 0.75
N ILE A 77 -11.34 -15.92 1.31
CA ILE A 77 -10.42 -17.05 1.39
C ILE A 77 -10.63 -17.67 2.76
N THR A 78 -10.97 -18.95 2.77
CA THR A 78 -11.04 -19.76 3.98
C THR A 78 -9.80 -20.62 4.07
N SER A 79 -9.05 -20.49 5.16
CA SER A 79 -7.91 -21.32 5.45
C SER A 79 -8.01 -21.80 6.89
N ASN A 80 -8.11 -23.12 7.10
CA ASN A 80 -8.23 -23.73 8.41
C ASN A 80 -9.27 -23.03 9.32
N GLY A 81 -10.47 -22.80 8.80
CA GLY A 81 -11.56 -22.09 9.48
C GLY A 81 -11.43 -20.55 9.60
N VAL A 82 -10.26 -19.97 9.32
CA VAL A 82 -10.05 -18.53 9.23
C VAL A 82 -10.64 -18.02 7.94
N THR A 83 -11.42 -16.95 8.00
CA THR A 83 -12.01 -16.32 6.82
C THR A 83 -11.44 -14.92 6.63
N LEU A 84 -10.67 -14.73 5.56
CA LEU A 84 -10.20 -13.43 5.12
C LEU A 84 -11.13 -12.94 4.01
N THR A 85 -11.95 -11.94 4.30
CA THR A 85 -12.80 -11.30 3.29
C THR A 85 -12.13 -10.00 2.82
N THR A 86 -11.77 -9.96 1.55
CA THR A 86 -10.96 -8.90 0.95
C THR A 86 -11.40 -8.65 -0.51
N SER A 87 -10.77 -7.72 -1.22
CA SER A 87 -11.01 -7.56 -2.66
C SER A 87 -10.26 -8.63 -3.45
N LEU A 88 -10.77 -9.01 -4.62
CA LEU A 88 -10.12 -9.99 -5.52
C LEU A 88 -8.65 -9.65 -5.78
N ARG A 89 -8.31 -8.37 -5.85
CA ARG A 89 -6.99 -7.87 -6.25
C ARG A 89 -6.03 -7.67 -5.07
N HIS A 90 -6.49 -7.95 -3.86
CA HIS A 90 -5.74 -7.71 -2.65
C HIS A 90 -4.53 -8.66 -2.52
N PRO A 91 -3.30 -8.17 -2.30
CA PRO A 91 -2.15 -9.06 -2.12
C PRO A 91 -2.19 -9.79 -0.78
N VAL A 92 -2.14 -11.11 -0.79
CA VAL A 92 -2.10 -11.98 0.39
C VAL A 92 -0.76 -12.72 0.41
N LEU A 93 -0.10 -12.77 1.58
CA LEU A 93 1.12 -13.56 1.73
C LEU A 93 0.77 -15.05 1.78
N VAL A 94 1.29 -15.81 0.81
CA VAL A 94 1.10 -17.25 0.72
C VAL A 94 2.45 -17.97 0.73
N PHE A 95 2.46 -19.18 1.27
CA PHE A 95 3.51 -20.15 1.10
C PHE A 95 3.17 -21.04 -0.10
N ARG A 96 3.93 -20.85 -1.17
CA ARG A 96 3.79 -21.57 -2.45
C ARG A 96 5.18 -22.01 -2.90
N ASP A 97 5.30 -23.24 -3.40
CA ASP A 97 6.55 -23.78 -3.95
C ASP A 97 7.77 -23.60 -3.03
N GLU A 98 7.58 -23.89 -1.73
CA GLU A 98 8.59 -23.81 -0.68
C GLU A 98 9.12 -22.39 -0.37
N ARG A 99 8.37 -21.34 -0.73
CA ARG A 99 8.72 -19.94 -0.47
C ARG A 99 7.50 -19.13 -0.01
N LEU A 100 7.75 -18.10 0.78
CA LEU A 100 6.78 -17.05 1.08
C LEU A 100 6.75 -16.04 -0.06
N ILE A 101 5.59 -15.82 -0.66
CA ILE A 101 5.37 -14.87 -1.76
C ILE A 101 4.03 -14.16 -1.59
N TYR A 102 3.94 -12.91 -2.02
CA TYR A 102 2.65 -12.23 -2.14
C TYR A 102 2.01 -12.61 -3.48
N VAL A 103 0.74 -13.02 -3.45
CA VAL A 103 -0.10 -13.26 -4.63
C VAL A 103 -1.40 -12.47 -4.50
N ARG A 104 -2.10 -12.19 -5.59
CA ARG A 104 -3.44 -11.57 -5.48
C ARG A 104 -4.41 -12.57 -4.84
N ALA A 105 -5.39 -12.07 -4.10
CA ALA A 105 -6.39 -12.89 -3.44
C ALA A 105 -7.13 -13.81 -4.41
N ASP A 106 -7.36 -13.38 -5.65
CA ASP A 106 -7.97 -14.19 -6.70
C ASP A 106 -7.04 -15.20 -7.38
N GLU A 107 -5.73 -15.10 -7.16
CA GLU A 107 -4.69 -16.06 -7.57
C GLU A 107 -4.37 -17.07 -6.47
N VAL A 108 -4.94 -16.90 -5.27
CA VAL A 108 -4.86 -17.90 -4.21
C VAL A 108 -5.59 -19.16 -4.67
N THR A 109 -4.99 -20.31 -4.41
CA THR A 109 -5.51 -21.62 -4.77
C THR A 109 -5.55 -22.52 -3.53
N GLU A 110 -6.30 -23.62 -3.62
CA GLU A 110 -6.31 -24.64 -2.56
C GLU A 110 -4.96 -25.33 -2.37
N ALA A 111 -3.98 -25.15 -3.28
CA ALA A 111 -2.63 -25.67 -3.12
C ALA A 111 -1.77 -24.81 -2.16
N ASP A 112 -2.15 -23.56 -1.96
CA ASP A 112 -1.41 -22.60 -1.15
C ASP A 112 -1.62 -22.81 0.35
N ALA A 113 -0.70 -22.26 1.15
CA ALA A 113 -0.91 -22.05 2.57
C ALA A 113 -0.79 -20.57 2.93
N LEU A 114 -1.73 -20.04 3.73
CA LEU A 114 -1.64 -18.69 4.26
C LEU A 114 -0.75 -18.67 5.51
N VAL A 115 -0.09 -17.54 5.74
CA VAL A 115 0.66 -17.29 6.99
C VAL A 115 -0.29 -16.78 8.06
N HIS A 116 -0.53 -17.59 9.07
CA HIS A 116 -1.45 -17.30 10.16
C HIS A 116 -0.72 -16.92 11.44
N TYR A 117 -1.31 -16.00 12.19
CA TYR A 117 -0.92 -15.73 13.57
C TYR A 117 -1.64 -16.68 14.53
N ARG A 118 -0.89 -17.24 15.49
CA ARG A 118 -1.43 -18.08 16.57
C ARG A 118 -0.94 -17.55 17.93
N PRO A 119 -1.85 -17.14 18.82
CA PRO A 119 -1.48 -16.82 20.20
C PRO A 119 -0.96 -18.03 20.96
N GLU A 120 -0.13 -17.78 21.96
CA GLU A 120 0.28 -18.81 22.90
C GLU A 120 -0.86 -19.21 23.83
N TRP A 121 -0.83 -20.45 24.32
CA TRP A 121 -1.88 -20.99 25.19
C TRP A 121 -1.58 -20.75 26.67
N VAL A 122 -1.41 -19.48 27.02
CA VAL A 122 -1.05 -19.03 28.36
C VAL A 122 -2.04 -17.96 28.81
N GLY A 123 -2.38 -17.94 30.10
CA GLY A 123 -3.18 -16.87 30.70
C GLY A 123 -2.32 -15.85 31.44
N ASP A 124 -2.83 -14.64 31.59
CA ASP A 124 -2.18 -13.56 32.32
C ASP A 124 -1.93 -13.94 33.80
N PRO A 125 -0.68 -13.87 34.28
CA PRO A 125 -0.34 -14.36 35.62
C PRO A 125 -0.95 -13.52 36.75
N GLU A 126 -1.27 -12.25 36.51
CA GLU A 126 -1.75 -11.33 37.54
C GLU A 126 -3.28 -11.32 37.62
N ARG A 127 -3.96 -11.39 36.46
CA ARG A 127 -5.41 -11.16 36.34
C ARG A 127 -6.19 -12.39 35.86
N TRP A 128 -5.58 -13.57 35.80
CA TRP A 128 -6.31 -14.80 35.44
C TRP A 128 -7.53 -15.06 36.34
N MET A 129 -7.48 -14.68 37.63
CA MET A 129 -8.59 -14.89 38.57
C MET A 129 -9.81 -14.02 38.21
N ASP A 130 -9.60 -12.78 37.74
CA ASP A 130 -10.67 -11.92 37.25
C ASP A 130 -11.38 -12.54 36.04
N ALA A 131 -10.59 -13.11 35.12
CA ALA A 131 -11.09 -13.76 33.92
C ALA A 131 -11.85 -15.05 34.28
N TRP A 132 -11.26 -15.90 35.13
CA TRP A 132 -11.90 -17.10 35.67
C TRP A 132 -13.23 -16.78 36.36
N PHE A 133 -13.23 -15.77 37.25
CA PHE A 133 -14.43 -15.29 37.93
C PHE A 133 -15.51 -14.89 36.91
N SER A 134 -15.13 -14.14 35.88
CA SER A 134 -16.07 -13.67 34.86
C SER A 134 -16.73 -14.84 34.13
N GLY A 135 -15.95 -15.88 33.78
CA GLY A 135 -16.48 -17.10 33.16
C GLY A 135 -17.43 -17.86 34.09
N ALA A 136 -16.98 -18.12 35.33
CA ALA A 136 -17.79 -18.81 36.33
C ALA A 136 -19.08 -18.04 36.68
N HIS A 137 -19.00 -16.71 36.73
CA HIS A 137 -20.18 -15.88 37.00
C HIS A 137 -21.16 -15.87 35.83
N LEU A 138 -20.68 -15.85 34.59
CA LEU A 138 -21.56 -15.82 33.41
C LEU A 138 -22.24 -17.16 33.14
N GLY A 139 -21.65 -18.28 33.59
CA GLY A 139 -22.32 -19.58 33.62
C GLY A 139 -23.44 -19.62 34.67
N ASP A 140 -23.11 -20.01 35.90
CA ASP A 140 -24.11 -20.23 36.97
C ASP A 140 -24.26 -19.08 37.99
N GLY A 141 -23.45 -18.02 37.87
CA GLY A 141 -23.56 -16.87 38.75
C GLY A 141 -24.84 -16.07 38.52
N SER A 142 -25.29 -15.33 39.54
CA SER A 142 -26.37 -14.35 39.43
C SER A 142 -26.02 -13.07 40.16
N ALA A 143 -26.37 -11.94 39.56
CA ALA A 143 -26.21 -10.62 40.15
C ALA A 143 -27.51 -9.83 39.96
N TYR A 144 -28.00 -9.18 41.02
CA TYR A 144 -29.20 -8.35 40.95
C TYR A 144 -29.17 -7.22 41.96
N ARG A 145 -29.92 -6.16 41.65
CA ARG A 145 -30.08 -5.00 42.55
C ARG A 145 -30.70 -5.45 43.87
N LYS A 146 -30.08 -5.06 44.99
CA LYS A 146 -30.67 -5.29 46.30
C LYS A 146 -31.88 -4.36 46.46
N LYS A 147 -33.09 -4.90 46.32
CA LYS A 147 -34.34 -4.14 46.54
C LYS A 147 -34.39 -3.64 47.99
N TYR A 148 -34.46 -2.33 48.19
CA TYR A 148 -34.80 -1.71 49.46
C TYR A 148 -36.23 -1.18 49.40
N ALA A 149 -37.04 -1.48 50.41
CA ALA A 149 -38.08 -0.55 50.82
C ALA A 149 -37.38 0.56 51.62
N TYR A 150 -37.12 1.70 50.98
CA TYR A 150 -36.46 2.83 51.64
C TYR A 150 -37.39 3.39 52.72
N LYS A 151 -37.19 3.00 53.99
CA LYS A 151 -37.81 3.71 55.11
C LYS A 151 -37.20 5.11 55.16
N SER A 152 -38.04 6.15 55.20
CA SER A 152 -37.69 7.58 55.19
C SER A 152 -36.77 8.05 56.33
N SER A 153 -36.43 7.18 57.29
CA SER A 153 -35.69 7.53 58.51
C SER A 153 -34.16 7.41 58.44
N ARG A 154 -33.54 7.21 57.26
CA ARG A 154 -32.05 7.09 57.14
C ARG A 154 -31.41 7.96 56.03
N PRO A 155 -31.45 9.30 56.15
CA PRO A 155 -30.88 10.22 55.15
C PRO A 155 -29.37 10.04 54.91
N ARG A 156 -28.57 9.70 55.93
CA ARG A 156 -27.13 9.38 55.79
C ARG A 156 -26.86 8.19 54.86
N TRP A 157 -27.76 7.21 54.81
CA TRP A 157 -27.61 6.04 53.94
C TRP A 157 -28.06 6.30 52.51
N ALA A 158 -29.08 7.15 52.31
CA ALA A 158 -29.46 7.63 50.99
C ALA A 158 -28.33 8.46 50.35
N ALA A 159 -27.70 9.36 51.12
CA ALA A 159 -26.52 10.12 50.68
C ALA A 159 -25.33 9.21 50.35
N LYS A 160 -25.09 8.15 51.16
CA LYS A 160 -24.03 7.17 50.91
C LYS A 160 -24.30 6.32 49.65
N ALA A 161 -25.55 5.96 49.37
CA ALA A 161 -25.93 5.25 48.15
C ALA A 161 -25.83 6.16 46.91
N PHE A 162 -26.18 7.44 47.04
CA PHE A 162 -25.97 8.45 45.99
C PHE A 162 -24.48 8.63 45.68
N ALA A 163 -23.62 8.63 46.71
CA ALA A 163 -22.18 8.81 46.56
C ALA A 163 -21.42 7.55 46.09
N LEU A 164 -21.87 6.34 46.44
CA LEU A 164 -21.13 5.08 46.19
C LEU A 164 -21.77 4.16 45.13
N GLY A 165 -22.88 4.59 44.51
CA GLY A 165 -23.58 3.83 43.48
C GLY A 165 -24.51 2.73 44.01
N GLU A 166 -24.93 1.83 43.11
CA GLU A 166 -25.90 0.78 43.41
C GLU A 166 -25.29 -0.41 44.16
N ARG A 167 -26.01 -0.96 45.15
CA ARG A 167 -25.62 -2.17 45.86
C ARG A 167 -26.24 -3.41 45.20
N LEU A 168 -25.39 -4.28 44.67
CA LEU A 168 -25.76 -5.55 44.07
C LEU A 168 -25.60 -6.72 45.05
N VAL A 169 -26.39 -7.75 44.83
CA VAL A 169 -26.24 -9.07 45.45
C VAL A 169 -25.63 -9.98 44.40
N PHE A 170 -24.44 -10.52 44.67
CA PHE A 170 -23.84 -11.59 43.89
C PHE A 170 -24.11 -12.92 44.58
N LYS A 171 -24.58 -13.88 43.81
CA LYS A 171 -24.83 -15.25 44.26
C LYS A 171 -24.30 -16.23 43.24
N ILE A 172 -23.72 -17.33 43.71
CA ILE A 172 -23.42 -18.50 42.89
C ILE A 172 -23.91 -19.74 43.62
N ARG A 173 -24.31 -20.75 42.84
CA ARG A 173 -24.68 -22.07 43.31
C ARG A 173 -24.03 -23.10 42.41
N ALA A 174 -23.32 -24.06 42.98
CA ALA A 174 -22.75 -25.19 42.23
C ALA A 174 -22.82 -26.48 43.06
N ALA A 175 -22.74 -27.64 42.40
CA ALA A 175 -22.70 -28.92 43.10
C ALA A 175 -21.34 -29.14 43.78
N GLU A 176 -20.27 -28.69 43.13
CA GLU A 176 -18.89 -28.83 43.56
C GLU A 176 -18.49 -27.70 44.51
N ARG A 177 -18.04 -28.07 45.70
CA ARG A 177 -17.70 -27.12 46.76
C ARG A 177 -16.52 -26.22 46.35
N GLU A 178 -15.52 -26.77 45.66
CA GLU A 178 -14.30 -26.03 45.32
C GLU A 178 -14.57 -24.84 44.38
N VAL A 179 -15.56 -24.97 43.48
CA VAL A 179 -15.96 -23.88 42.57
C VAL A 179 -16.53 -22.71 43.37
N VAL A 180 -17.40 -23.00 44.35
CA VAL A 180 -18.02 -21.99 45.21
C VAL A 180 -17.01 -21.39 46.19
N GLU A 181 -16.06 -22.17 46.67
CA GLU A 181 -14.96 -21.70 47.51
C GLU A 181 -14.01 -20.78 46.76
N ARG A 182 -13.63 -21.09 45.51
CA ARG A 182 -12.81 -20.19 44.70
C ARG A 182 -13.56 -18.89 44.39
N TYR A 183 -14.84 -18.98 44.08
CA TYR A 183 -15.70 -17.81 43.90
C TYR A 183 -15.81 -16.95 45.17
N ALA A 184 -15.86 -17.59 46.35
CA ALA A 184 -15.82 -16.90 47.64
C ALA A 184 -14.46 -16.24 47.92
N ALA A 185 -13.36 -16.93 47.59
CA ALA A 185 -12.00 -16.43 47.72
C ALA A 185 -11.76 -15.20 46.85
N PHE A 186 -12.27 -15.19 45.61
CA PHE A 186 -12.27 -14.00 44.77
C PHE A 186 -12.89 -12.80 45.49
N PHE A 187 -14.08 -12.93 46.09
CA PHE A 187 -14.69 -11.80 46.82
C PHE A 187 -14.04 -11.49 48.17
N ALA A 188 -13.37 -12.45 48.79
CA ALA A 188 -12.57 -12.21 49.98
C ALA A 188 -11.41 -11.26 49.67
N ASP A 189 -10.73 -11.49 48.54
CA ASP A 189 -9.63 -10.64 48.07
C ASP A 189 -10.15 -9.32 47.45
N PHE A 190 -11.03 -9.42 46.46
CA PHE A 190 -11.55 -8.28 45.68
C PHE A 190 -12.36 -7.27 46.51
N ALA A 191 -13.06 -7.73 47.56
CA ALA A 191 -14.00 -6.90 48.29
C ALA A 191 -13.90 -7.01 49.83
N GLU A 192 -12.86 -7.66 50.36
CA GLU A 192 -12.71 -7.96 51.80
C GLU A 192 -13.95 -8.66 52.38
N SER A 193 -14.59 -9.51 51.59
CA SER A 193 -15.81 -10.20 51.97
C SER A 193 -15.55 -11.21 53.09
N ARG A 194 -16.41 -11.18 54.13
CA ARG A 194 -16.45 -12.18 55.19
C ARG A 194 -17.61 -13.18 55.01
N ALA A 195 -18.28 -13.16 53.87
CA ALA A 195 -19.34 -14.11 53.57
C ALA A 195 -18.77 -15.53 53.48
N LYS A 196 -19.52 -16.52 53.95
CA LYS A 196 -19.11 -17.92 53.99
C LYS A 196 -19.89 -18.74 52.96
N VAL A 197 -19.26 -19.79 52.46
CA VAL A 197 -19.92 -20.82 51.66
C VAL A 197 -20.83 -21.64 52.57
N VAL A 198 -22.06 -21.92 52.13
CA VAL A 198 -23.06 -22.66 52.91
C VAL A 198 -23.62 -23.85 52.11
N PRO A 199 -23.81 -25.03 52.74
CA PRO A 199 -24.47 -26.15 52.09
C PRO A 199 -25.97 -25.86 51.93
N SER A 200 -26.57 -26.33 50.84
CA SER A 200 -28.00 -26.22 50.53
C SER A 200 -28.47 -27.43 49.72
N THR A 201 -29.76 -27.47 49.38
CA THR A 201 -30.37 -28.52 48.55
C THR A 201 -31.23 -27.90 47.45
N THR A 202 -31.24 -28.51 46.27
CA THR A 202 -32.14 -28.11 45.17
C THR A 202 -33.58 -28.54 45.47
N SER A 203 -34.55 -28.01 44.72
CA SER A 203 -35.96 -28.41 44.78
C SER A 203 -36.19 -29.90 44.49
N TYR A 204 -35.21 -30.58 43.92
CA TYR A 204 -35.21 -32.01 43.60
C TYR A 204 -34.36 -32.85 44.58
N GLY A 205 -33.88 -32.26 45.68
CA GLY A 205 -33.14 -32.97 46.75
C GLY A 205 -31.63 -33.14 46.51
N THR A 206 -31.06 -32.53 45.47
CA THR A 206 -29.62 -32.61 45.18
C THR A 206 -28.83 -31.70 46.12
N ALA A 207 -27.77 -32.21 46.74
CA ALA A 207 -26.87 -31.40 47.58
C ALA A 207 -26.07 -30.40 46.72
N VAL A 208 -26.01 -29.14 47.15
CA VAL A 208 -25.32 -28.05 46.46
C VAL A 208 -24.68 -27.10 47.48
N TRP A 209 -23.78 -26.25 47.02
CA TRP A 209 -23.17 -25.19 47.82
C TRP A 209 -23.59 -23.83 47.30
N ASP A 210 -23.95 -22.94 48.21
CA ASP A 210 -24.36 -21.57 47.92
C ASP A 210 -23.33 -20.59 48.49
N TYR A 211 -23.05 -19.52 47.74
CA TYR A 211 -22.37 -18.35 48.25
C TYR A 211 -23.16 -17.10 47.88
N THR A 212 -23.29 -16.16 48.82
CA THR A 212 -23.98 -14.89 48.56
C THR A 212 -23.25 -13.75 49.25
N VAL A 213 -22.92 -12.70 48.50
CA VAL A 213 -22.29 -11.49 49.00
C VAL A 213 -23.05 -10.27 48.50
N ALA A 214 -23.18 -9.26 49.36
CA ALA A 214 -23.76 -7.98 48.98
C ALA A 214 -23.02 -6.84 49.69
N SER A 215 -22.13 -6.15 48.99
CA SER A 215 -21.45 -4.95 49.49
C SER A 215 -21.22 -3.97 48.34
N PHE A 216 -21.00 -2.68 48.66
CA PHE A 216 -20.69 -1.67 47.63
C PHE A 216 -19.39 -2.00 46.89
N ARG A 217 -18.38 -2.54 47.58
CA ARG A 217 -17.13 -3.00 46.97
C ARG A 217 -17.35 -4.20 46.04
N ALA A 218 -18.10 -5.21 46.49
CA ALA A 218 -18.46 -6.37 45.67
C ALA A 218 -19.27 -5.96 44.42
N SER A 219 -20.03 -4.85 44.51
CA SER A 219 -20.78 -4.33 43.36
C SER A 219 -19.89 -3.86 42.21
N ARG A 220 -18.60 -3.56 42.46
CA ARG A 220 -17.62 -3.23 41.41
C ARG A 220 -17.28 -4.42 40.52
N ALA A 221 -17.44 -5.67 41.00
CA ALA A 221 -17.21 -6.87 40.20
C ALA A 221 -18.15 -6.94 38.98
N VAL A 222 -19.24 -6.15 38.96
CA VAL A 222 -20.11 -6.00 37.80
C VAL A 222 -19.38 -5.50 36.56
N GLN A 223 -18.28 -4.76 36.74
CA GLN A 223 -17.45 -4.26 35.64
C GLN A 223 -16.70 -5.40 34.94
N LEU A 224 -16.31 -6.45 35.66
CA LEU A 224 -15.60 -7.61 35.08
C LEU A 224 -16.50 -8.44 34.15
N ILE A 225 -17.81 -8.34 34.34
CA ILE A 225 -18.83 -9.01 33.53
C ILE A 225 -19.58 -8.04 32.62
N ASP A 226 -19.04 -6.84 32.36
CA ASP A 226 -19.64 -5.82 31.49
C ASP A 226 -21.10 -5.47 31.81
N GLY A 227 -21.48 -5.43 33.09
CA GLY A 227 -22.84 -5.07 33.48
C GLY A 227 -23.87 -6.19 33.28
N GLN A 228 -23.46 -7.41 32.91
CA GLN A 228 -24.36 -8.53 32.61
C GLN A 228 -25.03 -9.11 33.88
N ILE A 229 -26.05 -8.40 34.38
CA ILE A 229 -26.83 -8.74 35.58
C ILE A 229 -28.28 -9.11 35.24
N GLY A 230 -29.00 -9.74 36.16
CA GLY A 230 -30.40 -10.13 35.97
C GLY A 230 -30.58 -11.40 35.14
N ASN A 231 -31.62 -11.44 34.30
CA ASN A 231 -31.88 -12.59 33.42
C ASN A 231 -30.99 -12.52 32.18
N LYS A 232 -29.81 -13.13 32.26
CA LYS A 232 -28.73 -13.00 31.27
C LYS A 232 -28.84 -13.97 30.10
N SER A 233 -29.53 -15.10 30.26
CA SER A 233 -29.38 -16.28 29.38
C SER A 233 -29.67 -16.03 27.90
N ALA A 234 -30.40 -14.97 27.55
CA ALA A 234 -30.71 -14.60 26.16
C ALA A 234 -29.76 -13.51 25.59
N THR A 235 -28.98 -12.82 26.44
CA THR A 235 -28.16 -11.67 26.07
C THR A 235 -26.70 -11.82 26.51
N LEU A 236 -26.27 -13.04 26.90
CA LEU A 236 -24.91 -13.33 27.30
C LEU A 236 -23.93 -12.99 26.17
N ARG A 237 -22.82 -12.33 26.52
CA ARG A 237 -21.71 -12.00 25.61
C ARG A 237 -20.38 -12.22 26.34
N VAL A 238 -19.32 -12.50 25.58
CA VAL A 238 -17.96 -12.47 26.15
C VAL A 238 -17.65 -11.04 26.58
N PRO A 239 -17.16 -10.80 27.83
CA PRO A 239 -16.76 -9.45 28.25
C PRO A 239 -15.75 -8.83 27.27
N LYS A 240 -15.94 -7.55 26.93
CA LYS A 240 -15.15 -6.81 25.94
C LYS A 240 -13.67 -6.82 26.25
N TRP A 241 -13.29 -6.72 27.52
CA TRP A 241 -11.89 -6.76 27.94
C TRP A 241 -11.23 -8.13 27.71
N ILE A 242 -12.02 -9.21 27.69
CA ILE A 242 -11.55 -10.57 27.34
C ILE A 242 -11.49 -10.74 25.83
N ALA A 243 -12.48 -10.21 25.10
CA ALA A 243 -12.51 -10.27 23.65
C ALA A 243 -11.42 -9.43 22.97
N ALA A 244 -11.01 -8.30 23.58
CA ALA A 244 -9.94 -7.45 23.09
C ALA A 244 -8.54 -8.04 23.31
N GLU A 245 -8.31 -8.73 24.43
CA GLU A 245 -7.01 -9.36 24.74
C GLU A 245 -7.18 -10.87 24.99
N PRO A 246 -7.65 -11.63 23.97
CA PRO A 246 -7.98 -13.04 24.16
C PRO A 246 -6.76 -13.88 24.51
N ASP A 247 -5.59 -13.54 23.96
CA ASP A 247 -4.27 -14.11 24.24
C ASP A 247 -3.88 -14.04 25.72
N ARG A 248 -4.48 -13.14 26.50
CA ARG A 248 -4.23 -12.98 27.93
C ARG A 248 -5.32 -13.59 28.80
N PHE A 249 -6.59 -13.46 28.40
CA PHE A 249 -7.72 -13.67 29.32
C PHE A 249 -8.69 -14.75 28.91
N PHE A 250 -8.66 -15.23 27.66
CA PHE A 250 -9.66 -16.18 27.17
C PHE A 250 -9.56 -17.56 27.82
N ILE A 251 -8.35 -18.07 28.02
CA ILE A 251 -8.13 -19.42 28.60
C ILE A 251 -8.64 -19.50 30.05
N PRO A 252 -8.26 -18.59 30.97
CA PRO A 252 -8.81 -18.61 32.33
C PRO A 252 -10.33 -18.37 32.37
N PHE A 253 -10.85 -17.51 31.49
CA PHE A 253 -12.28 -17.27 31.35
C PHE A 253 -13.05 -18.54 30.97
N LEU A 254 -12.56 -19.25 29.95
CA LEU A 254 -13.14 -20.51 29.51
C LEU A 254 -13.09 -21.57 30.62
N ALA A 255 -12.03 -21.59 31.44
CA ALA A 255 -11.94 -22.50 32.59
C ALA A 255 -13.08 -22.27 33.59
N GLY A 256 -13.37 -21.02 33.95
CA GLY A 256 -14.46 -20.69 34.86
C GLY A 256 -15.84 -21.03 34.27
N LEU A 257 -16.01 -20.83 32.97
CA LEU A 257 -17.26 -21.20 32.29
C LEU A 257 -17.46 -22.72 32.27
N ILE A 258 -16.39 -23.51 32.06
CA ILE A 258 -16.45 -24.98 32.12
C ILE A 258 -16.70 -25.49 33.55
N ASP A 259 -16.11 -24.85 34.55
CA ASP A 259 -16.31 -25.21 35.97
C ASP A 259 -17.80 -25.15 36.37
N THR A 260 -18.58 -24.24 35.76
CA THR A 260 -19.99 -24.05 36.06
C THR A 260 -20.89 -24.76 35.03
N ASP A 261 -20.97 -24.25 33.81
CA ASP A 261 -21.87 -24.73 32.76
C ASP A 261 -21.32 -25.89 31.92
N GLY A 262 -20.06 -26.27 32.13
CA GLY A 262 -19.37 -27.30 31.35
C GLY A 262 -19.59 -28.72 31.84
N THR A 263 -19.67 -29.66 30.90
CA THR A 263 -19.58 -31.10 31.13
C THR A 263 -18.33 -31.67 30.47
N VAL A 264 -17.59 -32.53 31.17
CA VAL A 264 -16.42 -33.23 30.63
C VAL A 264 -16.76 -34.71 30.43
N SER A 265 -16.59 -35.20 29.21
CA SER A 265 -16.79 -36.62 28.86
C SER A 265 -15.70 -37.50 29.48
N THR A 266 -16.10 -38.63 30.04
CA THR A 266 -15.20 -39.68 30.57
C THR A 266 -14.65 -40.62 29.50
N GLU A 267 -15.19 -40.58 28.28
CA GLU A 267 -14.72 -41.44 27.19
C GLU A 267 -13.56 -40.80 26.42
N TYR A 268 -13.61 -39.48 26.25
CA TYR A 268 -12.70 -38.74 25.34
C TYR A 268 -12.13 -37.44 25.93
N GLY A 269 -12.45 -37.09 27.18
CA GLY A 269 -11.92 -35.88 27.83
C GLY A 269 -12.35 -34.56 27.16
N SER A 270 -13.31 -34.60 26.24
CA SER A 270 -13.84 -33.41 25.57
C SER A 270 -14.74 -32.61 26.52
N ALA A 271 -14.64 -31.29 26.48
CA ALA A 271 -15.52 -30.39 27.22
C ALA A 271 -16.72 -29.98 26.34
N SER A 272 -17.91 -29.90 26.93
CA SER A 272 -19.13 -29.41 26.27
C SER A 272 -19.79 -28.36 27.15
N ILE A 273 -20.09 -27.19 26.59
CA ILE A 273 -20.75 -26.09 27.30
C ILE A 273 -22.13 -25.91 26.68
N SER A 274 -23.16 -26.05 27.51
CA SER A 274 -24.56 -25.94 27.08
C SER A 274 -25.09 -24.55 27.39
N MET A 275 -25.59 -23.84 26.38
CA MET A 275 -26.08 -22.48 26.55
C MET A 275 -27.32 -22.20 25.71
N LYS A 276 -28.20 -21.32 26.22
CA LYS A 276 -29.40 -20.89 25.49
C LYS A 276 -29.07 -19.86 24.41
N ASN A 277 -28.09 -18.99 24.66
CA ASN A 277 -27.67 -17.99 23.70
C ASN A 277 -26.74 -18.60 22.64
N ARG A 278 -27.23 -18.73 21.41
CA ARG A 278 -26.42 -19.21 20.28
C ARG A 278 -25.30 -18.23 19.91
N GLU A 279 -25.52 -16.92 19.99
CA GLU A 279 -24.50 -15.92 19.66
C GLU A 279 -23.29 -16.06 20.58
N PHE A 280 -23.52 -16.27 21.87
CA PHE A 280 -22.44 -16.52 22.84
C PHE A 280 -21.63 -17.78 22.48
N ALA A 281 -22.28 -18.83 21.99
CA ALA A 281 -21.60 -20.04 21.53
C ALA A 281 -20.70 -19.76 20.32
N GLU A 282 -21.20 -18.96 19.36
CA GLU A 282 -20.44 -18.57 18.16
C GLU A 282 -19.28 -17.62 18.50
N GLU A 283 -19.43 -16.72 19.47
CA GLU A 283 -18.33 -15.87 19.97
C GLU A 283 -17.20 -16.72 20.56
N LEU A 284 -17.53 -17.66 21.45
CA LEU A 284 -16.57 -18.58 22.05
C LEU A 284 -15.87 -19.42 20.99
N LYS A 285 -16.62 -19.91 19.99
CA LYS A 285 -16.05 -20.64 18.85
C LYS A 285 -15.11 -19.78 18.01
N SER A 286 -15.45 -18.52 17.77
CA SER A 286 -14.61 -17.58 17.00
C SER A 286 -13.29 -17.32 17.73
N LEU A 287 -13.34 -17.13 19.06
CA LEU A 287 -12.17 -16.98 19.91
C LEU A 287 -11.31 -18.26 19.94
N LEU A 288 -11.92 -19.45 20.04
CA LEU A 288 -11.20 -20.72 19.91
C LEU A 288 -10.46 -20.83 18.56
N GLY A 289 -11.05 -20.32 17.48
CA GLY A 289 -10.43 -20.26 16.15
C GLY A 289 -9.09 -19.51 16.12
N LEU A 290 -8.99 -18.37 16.83
CA LEU A 290 -7.73 -17.61 16.95
C LEU A 290 -6.59 -18.45 17.54
N PHE A 291 -6.91 -19.32 18.49
CA PHE A 291 -5.95 -20.23 19.12
C PHE A 291 -5.63 -21.48 18.28
N GLY A 292 -6.23 -21.61 17.10
CA GLY A 292 -6.12 -22.80 16.26
C GLY A 292 -6.77 -24.01 16.94
N VAL A 293 -7.95 -23.81 17.53
CA VAL A 293 -8.74 -24.86 18.21
C VAL A 293 -10.12 -24.95 17.59
N HIS A 294 -10.49 -26.15 17.14
CA HIS A 294 -11.80 -26.38 16.56
C HIS A 294 -12.90 -26.54 17.64
N GLY A 295 -13.92 -25.68 17.59
CA GLY A 295 -15.14 -25.77 18.39
C GLY A 295 -16.35 -26.17 17.54
N ALA A 296 -17.02 -27.26 17.92
CA ALA A 296 -18.23 -27.73 17.23
C ALA A 296 -19.49 -27.28 17.97
N ILE A 297 -20.42 -26.61 17.29
CA ILE A 297 -21.70 -26.19 17.87
C ILE A 297 -22.81 -27.10 17.35
N THR A 298 -23.56 -27.70 18.27
CA THR A 298 -24.80 -28.44 17.95
C THR A 298 -25.99 -27.73 18.54
N VAL A 299 -27.03 -27.49 17.73
CA VAL A 299 -28.27 -26.86 18.20
C VAL A 299 -29.36 -27.91 18.36
N ARG A 300 -29.82 -28.10 19.60
CA ARG A 300 -30.97 -28.96 19.90
C ARG A 300 -32.26 -28.15 19.69
N LYS A 301 -33.20 -28.67 18.89
CA LYS A 301 -34.51 -28.04 18.67
C LYS A 301 -35.33 -28.00 19.97
N PRO A 302 -36.19 -26.98 20.16
CA PRO A 302 -37.14 -26.94 21.26
C PRO A 302 -38.00 -28.20 21.30
N LYS A 303 -38.27 -28.73 22.49
CA LYS A 303 -39.11 -29.92 22.68
C LYS A 303 -40.00 -29.76 23.90
N GLU A 304 -41.26 -30.14 23.77
CA GLU A 304 -42.17 -30.29 24.90
C GLU A 304 -42.16 -31.76 25.35
N HIS A 305 -41.96 -32.01 26.63
CA HIS A 305 -42.07 -33.34 27.21
C HIS A 305 -42.57 -33.26 28.65
N VAL A 306 -43.20 -34.32 29.13
CA VAL A 306 -43.71 -34.38 30.51
C VAL A 306 -42.66 -35.03 31.40
N LEU A 307 -42.19 -34.30 32.41
CA LEU A 307 -41.26 -34.79 33.43
C LEU A 307 -41.97 -34.73 34.79
N ASN A 308 -42.11 -35.88 35.46
CA ASN A 308 -42.80 -36.00 36.77
C ASN A 308 -44.19 -35.32 36.81
N GLY A 309 -45.00 -35.48 35.76
CA GLY A 309 -46.35 -34.93 35.68
C GLY A 309 -46.45 -33.45 35.29
N HIS A 310 -45.31 -32.77 35.11
CA HIS A 310 -45.27 -31.38 34.65
C HIS A 310 -44.86 -31.28 33.18
N LEU A 311 -45.58 -30.45 32.42
CA LEU A 311 -45.21 -30.11 31.04
C LEU A 311 -43.94 -29.25 31.06
N VAL A 312 -42.82 -29.81 30.61
CA VAL A 312 -41.53 -29.13 30.48
C VAL A 312 -41.33 -28.71 29.03
N ARG A 313 -41.25 -27.40 28.81
CA ARG A 313 -40.91 -26.79 27.51
C ARG A 313 -39.42 -26.48 27.49
N ASP A 314 -38.64 -27.26 26.74
CA ASP A 314 -37.24 -26.97 26.46
C ASP A 314 -37.14 -25.98 25.29
N ALA A 315 -36.52 -24.81 25.51
CA ALA A 315 -36.43 -23.71 24.55
C ALA A 315 -35.39 -23.93 23.43
N GLY A 316 -34.74 -25.10 23.41
CA GLY A 316 -33.61 -25.38 22.54
C GLY A 316 -32.31 -24.84 23.13
N ILE A 317 -31.21 -25.57 22.90
CA ILE A 317 -29.90 -25.30 23.51
C ILE A 317 -28.82 -25.43 22.44
N ALA A 318 -27.89 -24.47 22.41
CA ALA A 318 -26.64 -24.57 21.68
C ALA A 318 -25.59 -25.25 22.58
N ILE A 319 -24.94 -26.29 22.07
CA ILE A 319 -23.90 -27.04 22.78
C ILE A 319 -22.59 -26.82 22.04
N LEU A 320 -21.66 -26.10 22.65
CA LEU A 320 -20.29 -25.94 22.15
C LEU A 320 -19.43 -27.08 22.69
N LYS A 321 -18.92 -27.93 21.80
CA LYS A 321 -18.01 -29.04 22.12
C LYS A 321 -16.58 -28.68 21.72
N ILE A 322 -15.67 -28.82 22.68
CA ILE A 322 -14.22 -28.63 22.53
C ILE A 322 -13.57 -29.98 22.73
N SER A 323 -12.88 -30.47 21.70
CA SER A 323 -12.31 -31.84 21.71
C SER A 323 -10.78 -31.87 21.71
N ASP A 324 -10.13 -30.71 21.81
CA ASP A 324 -8.68 -30.61 21.79
C ASP A 324 -8.09 -30.79 23.21
N SER A 325 -7.64 -32.01 23.51
CA SER A 325 -7.14 -32.34 24.86
C SER A 325 -5.87 -31.58 25.25
N THR A 326 -5.05 -31.13 24.31
CA THR A 326 -3.85 -30.33 24.63
C THR A 326 -4.26 -28.93 25.06
N PHE A 327 -5.17 -28.30 24.31
CA PHE A 327 -5.72 -27.00 24.67
C PHE A 327 -6.48 -27.05 26.00
N LEU A 328 -7.32 -28.07 26.17
CA LEU A 328 -8.03 -28.29 27.43
C LEU A 328 -7.07 -28.56 28.60
N GLY A 329 -5.88 -29.10 28.34
CA GLY A 329 -4.81 -29.20 29.34
C GLY A 329 -4.34 -27.83 29.85
N SER A 330 -4.19 -26.84 28.96
CA SER A 330 -3.89 -25.46 29.35
C SER A 330 -5.06 -24.82 30.10
N VAL A 331 -6.31 -25.07 29.67
CA VAL A 331 -7.52 -24.60 30.37
C VAL A 331 -7.62 -25.21 31.78
N ALA A 332 -7.32 -26.51 31.92
CA ALA A 332 -7.35 -27.26 33.16
C ALA A 332 -6.42 -26.69 34.25
N ALA A 333 -5.34 -26.01 33.85
CA ALA A 333 -4.45 -25.32 34.79
C ALA A 333 -5.17 -24.21 35.58
N TYR A 334 -6.23 -23.63 35.02
CA TYR A 334 -7.01 -22.55 35.61
C TYR A 334 -8.35 -23.02 36.21
N MET A 335 -8.71 -24.31 36.12
CA MET A 335 -9.98 -24.85 36.62
C MET A 335 -10.02 -25.03 38.15
N ALA A 336 -11.20 -24.86 38.73
CA ALA A 336 -11.51 -25.07 40.15
C ALA A 336 -12.09 -26.45 40.43
N ASP A 337 -12.94 -26.95 39.52
CA ASP A 337 -13.54 -28.27 39.64
C ASP A 337 -12.47 -29.35 39.45
N THR A 338 -12.08 -29.96 40.57
CA THR A 338 -11.00 -30.95 40.61
C THR A 338 -11.38 -32.22 39.83
N ALA A 339 -12.65 -32.61 39.81
CA ALA A 339 -13.15 -33.80 39.13
C ALA A 339 -13.22 -33.61 37.61
N LYS A 340 -13.72 -32.46 37.12
CA LYS A 340 -13.67 -32.11 35.69
C LYS A 340 -12.23 -31.98 35.21
N ARG A 341 -11.38 -31.31 35.99
CA ARG A 341 -9.93 -31.20 35.72
C ARG A 341 -9.27 -32.57 35.61
N HIS A 342 -9.53 -33.48 36.57
CA HIS A 342 -8.98 -34.83 36.53
C HIS A 342 -9.44 -35.59 35.28
N ARG A 343 -10.74 -35.53 34.94
CA ARG A 343 -11.27 -36.16 33.72
C ARG A 343 -10.62 -35.66 32.44
N ILE A 344 -10.32 -34.36 32.32
CA ILE A 344 -9.57 -33.81 31.17
C ILE A 344 -8.16 -34.41 31.11
N LEU A 345 -7.49 -34.53 32.25
CA LEU A 345 -6.11 -35.00 32.32
C LEU A 345 -5.99 -36.53 32.15
N GLU A 346 -6.97 -37.29 32.62
CA GLU A 346 -7.01 -38.76 32.61
C GLU A 346 -7.52 -39.31 31.26
N HIS A 347 -8.60 -38.76 30.71
CA HIS A 347 -9.26 -39.26 29.50
C HIS A 347 -8.87 -38.49 28.23
N ARG A 348 -7.60 -38.06 28.10
CA ARG A 348 -7.11 -37.30 26.94
C ARG A 348 -7.29 -38.11 25.64
N ALA A 349 -8.22 -37.72 24.77
CA ALA A 349 -8.52 -38.47 23.55
C ALA A 349 -7.42 -38.42 22.49
N THR A 350 -6.93 -37.23 22.12
CA THR A 350 -5.74 -36.93 21.28
C THR A 350 -5.76 -35.43 20.96
N ALA A 351 -4.61 -34.84 20.61
CA ALA A 351 -4.56 -33.47 20.07
C ALA A 351 -5.49 -33.33 18.84
N GLY A 352 -6.03 -32.13 18.60
CA GLY A 352 -6.96 -31.88 17.50
C GLY A 352 -6.43 -32.43 16.16
N GLN A 353 -7.07 -33.46 15.63
CA GLN A 353 -6.75 -34.02 14.31
C GLN A 353 -7.27 -33.15 13.16
N TYR A 354 -8.07 -32.14 13.49
CA TYR A 354 -8.82 -31.32 12.54
C TYR A 354 -7.98 -30.19 11.93
N ASP A 355 -6.95 -29.74 12.64
CA ASP A 355 -6.04 -28.70 12.15
C ASP A 355 -4.99 -29.27 11.21
N VAL A 356 -4.90 -28.71 10.02
CA VAL A 356 -3.93 -29.14 9.00
C VAL A 356 -2.92 -28.01 8.74
N PHE A 357 -1.66 -28.38 8.61
CA PHE A 357 -0.55 -27.47 8.37
C PHE A 357 0.25 -27.90 7.17
N GLN A 358 0.80 -26.94 6.44
CA GLN A 358 1.76 -27.19 5.38
C GLN A 358 3.15 -27.45 5.99
N VAL A 359 3.75 -28.59 5.67
CA VAL A 359 5.09 -28.95 6.14
C VAL A 359 6.10 -28.47 5.11
N PRO A 360 7.00 -27.53 5.42
CA PRO A 360 8.00 -27.07 4.47
C PRO A 360 9.11 -28.13 4.29
N ARG A 361 9.69 -28.19 3.10
CA ARG A 361 10.73 -29.16 2.72
C ARG A 361 11.91 -29.21 3.70
N PRO A 362 12.47 -28.09 4.19
CA PRO A 362 13.54 -28.14 5.18
C PRO A 362 13.17 -28.93 6.43
N LEU A 363 11.92 -28.85 6.89
CA LEU A 363 11.42 -29.65 8.01
C LEU A 363 11.29 -31.13 7.63
N ARG A 364 10.77 -31.44 6.45
CA ARG A 364 10.66 -32.83 5.95
C ARG A 364 12.05 -33.50 5.88
N ASP A 365 13.02 -32.82 5.29
CA ASP A 365 14.38 -33.31 5.12
C ASP A 365 15.11 -33.46 6.48
N ALA A 366 14.87 -32.53 7.42
CA ALA A 366 15.42 -32.64 8.77
C ALA A 366 14.81 -33.83 9.53
N LEU A 367 13.49 -34.01 9.46
CA LEU A 367 12.81 -35.14 10.09
C LEU A 367 13.21 -36.48 9.48
N GLU A 368 13.49 -36.55 8.18
CA GLU A 368 14.01 -37.76 7.52
C GLU A 368 15.39 -38.15 8.08
N ARG A 369 16.29 -37.17 8.26
CA ARG A 369 17.61 -37.40 8.87
C ARG A 369 17.50 -37.88 10.31
N GLU A 370 16.64 -37.26 11.11
CA GLU A 370 16.37 -37.70 12.48
C GLU A 370 15.74 -39.11 12.50
N ALA A 371 14.82 -39.37 11.58
CA ALA A 371 14.12 -40.65 11.47
C ALA A 371 15.10 -41.81 11.19
N ALA A 372 16.17 -41.60 10.43
CA ALA A 372 17.14 -42.65 10.09
C ALA A 372 17.71 -43.35 11.33
N ASN A 373 17.92 -42.59 12.41
CA ASN A 373 18.63 -43.04 13.62
C ASN A 373 17.72 -43.56 14.75
N LEU A 374 16.40 -43.66 14.53
CA LEU A 374 15.45 -44.05 15.58
C LEU A 374 15.10 -45.56 15.55
N PRO A 375 14.84 -46.18 16.70
CA PRO A 375 14.26 -47.52 16.77
C PRO A 375 12.87 -47.59 16.12
N HIS A 376 12.50 -48.76 15.59
CA HIS A 376 11.24 -48.97 14.87
C HIS A 376 9.99 -48.53 15.67
N LEU A 377 9.91 -48.92 16.95
CA LEU A 377 8.79 -48.56 17.84
C LEU A 377 8.66 -47.04 18.02
N GLU A 378 9.79 -46.33 18.06
CA GLU A 378 9.81 -44.87 18.19
C GLU A 378 9.40 -44.18 16.90
N LYS A 379 9.84 -44.70 15.73
CA LYS A 379 9.35 -44.24 14.41
C LYS A 379 7.85 -44.43 14.26
N GLN A 380 7.27 -45.53 14.77
CA GLN A 380 5.82 -45.73 14.80
C GLN A 380 5.12 -44.69 15.68
N ARG A 381 5.62 -44.44 16.90
CA ARG A 381 5.04 -43.46 17.83
C ARG A 381 5.05 -42.03 17.26
N LEU A 382 6.11 -41.66 16.55
CA LEU A 382 6.28 -40.34 15.93
C LEU A 382 5.66 -40.24 14.53
N GLY A 383 5.08 -41.32 14.01
CA GLY A 383 4.48 -41.34 12.67
C GLY A 383 5.48 -41.35 11.52
N LEU A 384 6.78 -41.37 11.82
CA LEU A 384 7.85 -41.39 10.83
C LEU A 384 7.87 -42.71 10.04
N TYR A 385 7.46 -43.83 10.67
CA TYR A 385 7.32 -45.12 9.99
C TYR A 385 6.25 -45.11 8.88
N HIS A 386 5.17 -44.35 9.08
CA HIS A 386 4.09 -44.18 8.10
C HIS A 386 4.32 -43.00 7.15
N ALA A 387 5.56 -42.49 7.11
CA ALA A 387 5.98 -41.37 6.28
C ALA A 387 5.14 -40.10 6.47
N TYR A 388 4.61 -39.84 7.68
CA TYR A 388 3.85 -38.61 7.94
C TYR A 388 4.71 -37.36 7.72
N HIS A 389 6.02 -37.42 7.97
CA HIS A 389 6.97 -36.32 7.71
C HIS A 389 7.22 -36.06 6.23
N GLN A 390 6.92 -37.02 5.34
CA GLN A 390 7.06 -36.83 3.89
C GLN A 390 5.80 -36.22 3.26
N ARG A 391 4.68 -36.14 4.01
CA ARG A 391 3.44 -35.53 3.51
C ARG A 391 3.60 -34.03 3.43
N ALA A 392 3.03 -33.42 2.39
CA ALA A 392 2.94 -31.97 2.25
C ALA A 392 2.11 -31.33 3.36
N ARG A 393 1.12 -32.07 3.88
CA ARG A 393 0.19 -31.62 4.91
C ARG A 393 0.11 -32.60 6.05
N VAL A 394 0.15 -32.09 7.28
CA VAL A 394 0.05 -32.90 8.49
C VAL A 394 -0.84 -32.25 9.52
N SER A 395 -1.41 -33.08 10.39
CA SER A 395 -2.14 -32.57 11.54
C SER A 395 -1.21 -32.01 12.60
N ARG A 396 -1.73 -31.09 13.44
CA ARG A 396 -0.96 -30.52 14.56
C ARG A 396 -0.33 -31.58 15.46
N VAL A 397 -1.04 -32.70 15.64
CA VAL A 397 -0.60 -33.84 16.47
C VAL A 397 0.83 -34.26 16.13
N TRP A 398 1.19 -34.29 14.86
CA TRP A 398 2.52 -34.70 14.42
C TRP A 398 3.55 -33.61 14.70
N LEU A 399 3.24 -32.35 14.37
CA LEU A 399 4.10 -31.20 14.67
C LEU A 399 4.39 -31.09 16.18
N ASP A 400 3.39 -31.26 17.05
CA ASP A 400 3.54 -31.21 18.50
C ASP A 400 4.40 -32.37 19.05
N ARG A 401 4.24 -33.58 18.48
CA ARG A 401 5.07 -34.74 18.81
C ARG A 401 6.52 -34.53 18.40
N TRP A 402 6.74 -34.00 17.20
CA TRP A 402 8.07 -33.70 16.69
C TRP A 402 8.72 -32.55 17.46
N ALA A 403 7.98 -31.52 17.85
CA ALA A 403 8.49 -30.40 18.66
C ALA A 403 8.98 -30.88 20.03
N THR A 404 8.19 -31.73 20.69
CA THR A 404 8.56 -32.34 21.97
C THR A 404 9.81 -33.21 21.84
N ARG A 405 9.93 -33.97 20.73
CA ARG A 405 11.01 -34.95 20.57
C ARG A 405 12.30 -34.37 20.00
N PHE A 406 12.21 -33.34 19.16
CA PHE A 406 13.34 -32.74 18.44
C PHE A 406 13.40 -31.23 18.72
N PRO A 407 13.86 -30.81 19.92
CA PRO A 407 13.97 -29.39 20.27
C PRO A 407 14.84 -28.59 19.28
N ALA A 408 15.83 -29.23 18.66
CA ALA A 408 16.67 -28.62 17.64
C ALA A 408 15.91 -28.19 16.36
N LEU A 409 14.71 -28.74 16.13
CA LEU A 409 13.85 -28.40 14.99
C LEU A 409 12.76 -27.37 15.36
N ALA A 410 12.80 -26.79 16.56
CA ALA A 410 11.73 -25.95 17.08
C ALA A 410 11.37 -24.77 16.17
N ASP A 411 12.36 -24.11 15.54
CA ASP A 411 12.10 -22.96 14.68
C ASP A 411 11.45 -23.37 13.34
N LEU A 412 11.90 -24.48 12.74
CA LEU A 412 11.27 -25.04 11.54
C LEU A 412 9.84 -25.49 11.81
N ILE A 413 9.59 -26.06 12.99
CA ILE A 413 8.24 -26.47 13.42
C ILE A 413 7.38 -25.25 13.72
N ARG A 414 7.93 -24.19 14.35
CA ARG A 414 7.21 -22.93 14.58
C ARG A 414 6.83 -22.25 13.26
N PHE A 415 7.72 -22.25 12.28
CA PHE A 415 7.41 -21.79 10.94
C PHE A 415 6.27 -22.62 10.31
N ALA A 416 6.36 -23.95 10.34
CA ALA A 416 5.29 -24.83 9.84
C ALA A 416 3.94 -24.60 10.54
N LEU A 417 3.96 -24.29 11.84
CA LEU A 417 2.76 -23.95 12.63
C LEU A 417 2.12 -22.61 12.22
N ASN A 418 2.80 -21.78 11.44
CA ASN A 418 2.20 -20.58 10.84
C ASN A 418 1.58 -20.85 9.46
N LEU A 419 1.87 -21.99 8.82
CA LEU A 419 1.45 -22.27 7.44
C LEU A 419 0.16 -23.08 7.39
N ARG A 420 -0.97 -22.41 7.13
CA ARG A 420 -2.29 -23.05 7.09
C ARG A 420 -2.78 -23.22 5.65
N PRO A 421 -3.09 -24.45 5.19
CA PRO A 421 -3.59 -24.65 3.84
C PRO A 421 -4.89 -23.91 3.57
N VAL A 422 -5.07 -23.46 2.33
CA VAL A 422 -6.34 -22.92 1.86
C VAL A 422 -7.36 -24.05 1.71
N GLU A 423 -8.56 -23.86 2.24
CA GLU A 423 -9.64 -24.85 2.27
C GLU A 423 -10.74 -24.54 1.27
N ARG A 424 -11.10 -23.26 1.14
CA ARG A 424 -12.23 -22.83 0.31
C ARG A 424 -12.05 -21.39 -0.12
N ILE A 425 -12.49 -21.09 -1.34
CA ILE A 425 -12.51 -19.74 -1.88
C ILE A 425 -13.95 -19.43 -2.34
N GLU A 426 -14.51 -18.33 -1.84
CA GLU A 426 -15.85 -17.86 -2.18
C GLU A 426 -15.74 -16.46 -2.79
N ARG A 427 -16.56 -16.16 -3.79
CA ARG A 427 -16.58 -14.87 -4.50
C ARG A 427 -17.99 -14.30 -4.50
N SER A 428 -18.13 -13.01 -4.81
CA SER A 428 -19.44 -12.38 -5.01
C SER A 428 -20.34 -12.43 -3.76
N LEU A 429 -19.76 -12.10 -2.61
CA LEU A 429 -20.38 -12.15 -1.30
C LEU A 429 -21.26 -10.93 -1.05
N ALA A 430 -22.34 -11.11 -0.31
CA ALA A 430 -23.15 -10.01 0.20
C ALA A 430 -22.51 -9.41 1.48
N VAL A 431 -21.52 -8.53 1.31
CA VAL A 431 -20.88 -7.77 2.40
C VAL A 431 -20.93 -6.27 2.11
N PRO A 432 -20.87 -5.39 3.14
CA PRO A 432 -20.89 -3.95 2.93
C PRO A 432 -19.71 -3.50 2.08
N GLU A 433 -19.94 -2.51 1.21
CA GLU A 433 -18.95 -2.12 0.20
C GLU A 433 -17.77 -1.33 0.79
N THR A 434 -17.84 -0.78 2.00
CA THR A 434 -16.74 -0.02 2.60
C THR A 434 -15.74 -0.94 3.31
N PHE A 435 -14.56 -1.11 2.74
CA PHE A 435 -13.43 -1.87 3.26
C PHE A 435 -12.36 -0.93 3.87
N PHE A 436 -11.42 -1.48 4.64
CA PHE A 436 -10.45 -0.77 5.48
C PHE A 436 -9.01 -1.22 5.22
N ASP A 437 -8.03 -0.34 5.45
CA ASP A 437 -6.62 -0.61 5.17
C ASP A 437 -5.67 0.25 6.03
N PHE A 438 -4.42 -0.17 6.17
CA PHE A 438 -3.38 0.47 7.00
C PHE A 438 -2.04 0.56 6.26
N THR A 439 -1.39 1.71 6.35
CA THR A 439 0.03 1.83 6.01
C THR A 439 0.85 1.61 7.26
N VAL A 440 1.86 0.75 7.20
CA VAL A 440 2.58 0.29 8.39
C VAL A 440 4.09 0.40 8.21
N GLU A 441 4.78 0.83 9.27
CA GLU A 441 6.22 1.06 9.28
C GLU A 441 7.02 -0.22 8.92
N LYS A 442 8.05 -0.04 8.08
CA LYS A 442 9.03 -1.05 7.58
C LYS A 442 8.47 -2.17 6.71
N HIS A 443 7.40 -2.82 7.14
CA HIS A 443 7.00 -4.11 6.60
C HIS A 443 5.89 -4.03 5.57
N ASN A 444 5.30 -2.83 5.40
CA ASN A 444 4.19 -2.53 4.49
C ASN A 444 3.04 -3.56 4.57
N ASN A 445 2.97 -4.36 5.65
CA ASN A 445 2.06 -5.47 5.84
C ASN A 445 1.40 -5.47 7.22
N TYR A 446 0.27 -6.15 7.37
CA TYR A 446 -0.41 -6.32 8.66
C TYR A 446 -1.30 -7.56 8.67
N LEU A 447 -1.79 -7.93 9.85
CA LEU A 447 -2.66 -9.06 10.09
C LEU A 447 -4.15 -8.72 10.03
N ALA A 448 -4.93 -9.51 9.28
CA ALA A 448 -6.38 -9.40 9.18
C ALA A 448 -7.09 -10.76 8.99
N GLY A 449 -8.29 -10.93 9.53
CA GLY A 449 -9.13 -12.11 9.30
C GLY A 449 -10.21 -12.30 10.36
N ASN A 450 -11.17 -13.19 10.11
CA ASN A 450 -12.18 -13.62 11.10
C ASN A 450 -11.96 -15.09 11.48
N ASN A 451 -12.16 -15.44 12.75
CA ASN A 451 -11.82 -16.76 13.33
C ASN A 451 -10.31 -17.10 13.28
N GLY A 452 -9.45 -16.09 13.10
CA GLY A 452 -7.99 -16.16 12.90
C GLY A 452 -7.48 -14.92 12.15
N LEU A 453 -6.16 -14.75 12.02
CA LEU A 453 -5.54 -13.60 11.33
C LEU A 453 -4.48 -14.04 10.31
N ALA A 454 -4.40 -13.37 9.15
CA ALA A 454 -3.44 -13.59 8.05
C ALA A 454 -2.86 -12.28 7.44
N VAL A 455 -1.74 -12.33 6.69
CA VAL A 455 -0.89 -11.17 6.31
C VAL A 455 -1.18 -10.51 4.93
N ILE A 456 -1.13 -9.16 4.79
CA ILE A 456 -1.55 -8.34 3.60
C ILE A 456 -0.77 -6.98 3.29
N HIS A 457 -0.94 -6.13 2.21
CA HIS A 457 0.11 -5.11 1.70
C HIS A 457 -0.32 -3.73 0.91
N ASN A 458 0.31 -2.44 1.00
CA ASN A 458 0.22 -1.13 0.05
C ASN A 458 1.37 -0.38 -0.91
N CYS A 459 1.14 0.31 -2.13
CA CYS A 459 2.10 1.05 -3.15
C CYS A 459 1.57 1.57 -4.61
N GLY A 460 2.19 2.56 -5.34
CA GLY A 460 1.84 3.12 -6.72
C GLY A 460 2.86 2.91 -7.92
N ILE A 461 2.52 3.21 -9.22
CA ILE A 461 3.03 2.43 -10.41
C ILE A 461 3.15 3.17 -11.78
N GLY A 462 4.12 2.81 -12.65
CA GLY A 462 4.16 3.22 -14.07
C GLY A 462 4.32 2.04 -15.05
N TYR A 463 3.76 2.15 -16.26
CA TYR A 463 3.62 1.06 -17.24
C TYR A 463 3.97 1.49 -18.67
N GLU A 464 4.42 0.54 -19.49
CA GLU A 464 4.52 0.69 -20.96
C GLU A 464 3.64 -0.33 -21.66
N PHE A 465 2.78 0.14 -22.58
CA PHE A 465 1.78 -0.70 -23.24
C PHE A 465 2.05 -0.94 -24.73
N SER A 466 2.99 -0.24 -25.35
CA SER A 466 3.27 -0.36 -26.79
C SER A 466 4.01 -1.63 -27.20
N THR A 467 4.50 -2.44 -26.26
CA THR A 467 5.00 -3.80 -26.54
C THR A 467 3.90 -4.83 -26.80
N LEU A 468 2.63 -4.49 -26.54
CA LEU A 468 1.47 -5.34 -26.84
C LEU A 468 1.10 -5.26 -28.33
N ARG A 469 0.67 -6.38 -28.92
CA ARG A 469 0.30 -6.44 -30.35
C ARG A 469 -0.85 -5.48 -30.68
N PRO A 470 -0.83 -4.84 -31.87
CA PRO A 470 -1.85 -3.87 -32.26
C PRO A 470 -3.20 -4.53 -32.52
N ARG A 471 -4.29 -3.78 -32.30
CA ARG A 471 -5.65 -4.23 -32.51
C ARG A 471 -5.85 -4.82 -33.91
N GLY A 472 -6.49 -5.99 -33.97
CA GLY A 472 -6.72 -6.68 -35.24
C GLY A 472 -5.49 -7.40 -35.81
N ALA A 473 -4.35 -7.41 -35.13
CA ALA A 473 -3.25 -8.29 -35.51
C ALA A 473 -3.60 -9.77 -35.27
N TYR A 474 -3.15 -10.63 -36.19
CA TYR A 474 -3.37 -12.06 -36.13
C TYR A 474 -2.49 -12.73 -35.05
N VAL A 475 -3.02 -13.76 -34.40
CA VAL A 475 -2.34 -14.55 -33.37
C VAL A 475 -2.26 -16.01 -33.83
N SER A 476 -1.12 -16.39 -34.40
CA SER A 476 -0.91 -17.70 -35.03
C SER A 476 -1.20 -18.90 -34.12
N GLY A 477 -0.91 -18.80 -32.82
CA GLY A 477 -1.18 -19.87 -31.86
C GLY A 477 -2.64 -20.05 -31.47
N ALA A 478 -3.51 -19.05 -31.72
CA ALA A 478 -4.92 -19.07 -31.31
C ALA A 478 -5.90 -19.04 -32.51
N GLY A 479 -5.41 -18.76 -33.73
CA GLY A 479 -6.27 -18.59 -34.91
C GLY A 479 -7.22 -17.40 -34.83
N ALA A 480 -6.90 -16.39 -34.00
CA ALA A 480 -7.77 -15.27 -33.68
C ALA A 480 -7.05 -13.91 -33.78
N TYR A 481 -7.79 -12.82 -33.62
CA TYR A 481 -7.29 -11.45 -33.65
C TYR A 481 -7.27 -10.82 -32.24
N THR A 482 -6.29 -9.97 -31.96
CA THR A 482 -6.16 -9.29 -30.66
C THR A 482 -7.02 -8.03 -30.55
N SER A 483 -7.47 -7.70 -29.32
CA SER A 483 -8.21 -6.48 -28.99
C SER A 483 -7.33 -5.22 -28.90
N GLY A 484 -6.01 -5.38 -28.90
CA GLY A 484 -5.03 -4.29 -28.87
C GLY A 484 -4.77 -3.69 -27.49
N PRO A 485 -3.75 -2.83 -27.34
CA PRO A 485 -3.21 -2.42 -26.04
C PRO A 485 -4.17 -1.61 -25.17
N LEU A 486 -4.97 -0.73 -25.76
CA LEU A 486 -5.90 0.13 -25.00
C LEU A 486 -6.96 -0.68 -24.24
N SER A 487 -7.40 -1.81 -24.80
CA SER A 487 -8.33 -2.70 -24.09
C SER A 487 -7.73 -3.30 -22.82
N PHE A 488 -6.41 -3.55 -22.80
CA PHE A 488 -5.69 -3.94 -21.60
C PHE A 488 -5.54 -2.75 -20.65
N MET A 489 -5.23 -1.56 -21.16
CA MET A 489 -5.18 -0.35 -20.34
C MET A 489 -6.50 -0.09 -19.62
N ASP A 490 -7.65 -0.31 -20.26
CA ASP A 490 -8.97 -0.16 -19.63
C ASP A 490 -9.12 -1.11 -18.42
N ILE A 491 -8.54 -2.33 -18.47
CA ILE A 491 -8.49 -3.24 -17.32
C ILE A 491 -7.63 -2.66 -16.20
N PHE A 492 -6.46 -2.09 -16.52
CA PHE A 492 -5.55 -1.52 -15.53
C PHE A 492 -6.11 -0.22 -14.91
N ASP A 493 -6.84 0.58 -15.70
CA ASP A 493 -7.55 1.78 -15.25
C ASP A 493 -8.66 1.43 -14.27
N LYS A 494 -9.49 0.44 -14.62
CA LYS A 494 -10.52 -0.09 -13.71
C LYS A 494 -9.88 -0.73 -12.48
N MET A 495 -8.77 -1.44 -12.65
CA MET A 495 -8.00 -1.98 -11.54
C MET A 495 -7.57 -0.90 -10.57
N CYS A 496 -6.95 0.17 -11.04
CA CYS A 496 -6.51 1.27 -10.20
C CYS A 496 -7.66 2.05 -9.58
N PHE A 497 -8.76 2.21 -10.33
CA PHE A 497 -9.95 2.90 -9.85
C PHE A 497 -10.57 2.14 -8.67
N THR A 498 -10.77 0.83 -8.80
CA THR A 498 -11.21 -0.04 -7.69
C THR A 498 -10.26 0.05 -6.48
N VAL A 499 -8.96 0.21 -6.75
CA VAL A 499 -7.88 0.18 -5.76
C VAL A 499 -7.59 1.56 -5.14
N SER A 500 -8.27 2.62 -5.59
CA SER A 500 -7.99 4.00 -5.15
C SER A 500 -8.27 4.21 -3.65
N SER A 501 -7.33 4.85 -2.96
CA SER A 501 -7.41 5.21 -1.53
C SER A 501 -8.66 6.05 -1.23
N ALA A 502 -9.44 5.74 -0.18
CA ALA A 502 -10.59 6.57 0.17
C ALA A 502 -10.24 8.02 0.51
N GLY A 503 -11.28 8.87 0.41
CA GLY A 503 -11.19 10.31 0.60
C GLY A 503 -11.10 11.10 -0.70
N GLY A 504 -11.39 10.48 -1.85
CA GLY A 504 -11.35 11.13 -3.17
C GLY A 504 -9.95 11.25 -3.78
N ARG A 505 -8.95 10.53 -3.25
CA ARG A 505 -7.59 10.51 -3.77
C ARG A 505 -7.46 9.41 -4.83
N ARG A 506 -7.39 9.81 -6.09
CA ARG A 506 -7.21 8.92 -7.27
C ARG A 506 -5.91 8.12 -7.14
N GLY A 507 -5.94 6.84 -7.50
CA GLY A 507 -4.72 6.07 -7.72
C GLY A 507 -3.95 6.68 -8.90
N ALA A 508 -2.63 6.86 -8.75
CA ALA A 508 -1.80 7.52 -9.77
C ALA A 508 -0.98 6.47 -10.53
N GLN A 509 -1.31 6.27 -11.80
CA GLN A 509 -0.55 5.43 -12.73
C GLN A 509 0.07 6.27 -13.86
N MET A 510 1.23 5.87 -14.37
CA MET A 510 1.73 6.35 -15.67
C MET A 510 1.45 5.30 -16.74
N GLY A 511 0.88 5.72 -17.87
CA GLY A 511 0.74 4.91 -19.08
C GLY A 511 1.58 5.50 -20.20
N THR A 512 2.61 4.79 -20.63
CA THR A 512 3.48 5.22 -21.74
C THR A 512 3.20 4.44 -23.01
N PHE A 513 3.38 5.10 -24.17
CA PHE A 513 3.06 4.52 -25.47
C PHE A 513 3.94 5.05 -26.60
N ASP A 514 4.45 4.15 -27.44
CA ASP A 514 5.30 4.48 -28.59
C ASP A 514 4.54 5.24 -29.68
N VAL A 515 5.14 6.33 -30.18
CA VAL A 515 4.58 7.13 -31.28
C VAL A 515 4.53 6.38 -32.61
N GLY A 516 5.35 5.34 -32.78
CA GLY A 516 5.37 4.46 -33.95
C GLY A 516 4.37 3.30 -33.90
N HIS A 517 3.66 3.10 -32.79
CA HIS A 517 2.73 1.97 -32.64
C HIS A 517 1.45 2.14 -33.50
N PRO A 518 0.91 1.09 -34.14
CA PRO A 518 -0.31 1.20 -34.98
C PRO A 518 -1.54 1.79 -34.29
N ASP A 519 -1.69 1.57 -32.99
CA ASP A 519 -2.81 2.08 -32.19
C ASP A 519 -2.56 3.46 -31.53
N VAL A 520 -1.45 4.14 -31.85
CA VAL A 520 -1.07 5.43 -31.24
C VAL A 520 -2.17 6.49 -31.35
N MET A 521 -2.89 6.51 -32.47
CA MET A 521 -3.94 7.49 -32.70
C MET A 521 -5.15 7.30 -31.77
N GLU A 522 -5.43 6.06 -31.35
CA GLU A 522 -6.45 5.79 -30.34
C GLU A 522 -5.93 6.22 -28.96
N PHE A 523 -4.67 5.93 -28.64
CA PHE A 523 -4.04 6.33 -27.36
C PHE A 523 -4.08 7.86 -27.16
N ILE A 524 -3.68 8.64 -28.17
CA ILE A 524 -3.68 10.12 -28.11
C ILE A 524 -5.09 10.66 -27.80
N ARG A 525 -6.13 9.99 -28.30
CA ARG A 525 -7.51 10.45 -28.18
C ARG A 525 -8.24 9.85 -26.97
N ALA A 526 -7.61 8.95 -26.22
CA ALA A 526 -8.29 8.14 -25.22
C ALA A 526 -9.05 8.98 -24.17
N LYS A 527 -8.46 10.09 -23.71
CA LYS A 527 -9.09 10.98 -22.71
C LYS A 527 -10.13 11.96 -23.26
N ARG A 528 -10.32 12.02 -24.59
CA ARG A 528 -11.45 12.73 -25.19
C ARG A 528 -12.76 12.02 -24.87
N GLU A 529 -12.69 10.71 -24.64
CA GLU A 529 -13.81 9.92 -24.15
C GLU A 529 -13.98 10.16 -22.64
N SER A 530 -15.06 10.83 -22.26
CA SER A 530 -15.34 11.10 -20.85
C SER A 530 -15.40 9.81 -20.06
N GLY A 531 -14.59 9.69 -19.00
CA GLY A 531 -14.60 8.51 -18.14
C GLY A 531 -13.48 7.51 -18.37
N ARG A 532 -12.76 7.60 -19.49
CA ARG A 532 -11.81 6.58 -19.90
C ARG A 532 -10.37 6.91 -19.49
N LEU A 533 -9.63 5.91 -19.02
CA LEU A 533 -8.23 6.01 -18.56
C LEU A 533 -8.00 7.12 -17.51
N ARG A 534 -8.97 7.33 -16.59
CA ARG A 534 -8.92 8.41 -15.59
C ARG A 534 -7.84 8.25 -14.53
N GLN A 535 -7.36 7.03 -14.29
CA GLN A 535 -6.33 6.72 -13.29
C GLN A 535 -4.90 6.80 -13.86
N PHE A 536 -4.77 6.92 -15.16
CA PHE A 536 -3.50 7.12 -15.83
C PHE A 536 -3.22 8.59 -16.08
N ASN A 537 -1.99 9.02 -15.85
CA ASN A 537 -1.35 10.06 -16.64
C ASN A 537 -0.85 9.39 -17.93
N LEU A 538 -1.22 9.90 -19.10
CA LEU A 538 -0.78 9.35 -20.38
C LEU A 538 0.40 10.14 -20.93
N SER A 539 1.43 9.45 -21.42
CA SER A 539 2.57 10.08 -22.11
C SER A 539 2.99 9.30 -23.34
N LEU A 540 3.39 10.02 -24.39
CA LEU A 540 3.97 9.41 -25.58
C LEU A 540 5.49 9.31 -25.45
N LEU A 541 6.01 8.17 -25.92
CA LEU A 541 7.43 7.91 -26.12
C LEU A 541 7.76 8.37 -27.53
N ILE A 542 8.44 9.51 -27.60
CA ILE A 542 8.71 10.25 -28.81
C ILE A 542 10.17 10.06 -29.21
N THR A 543 10.38 9.66 -30.46
CA THR A 543 11.70 9.42 -31.03
C THR A 543 12.23 10.63 -31.78
N ASP A 544 13.56 10.74 -31.88
CA ASP A 544 14.24 11.74 -32.70
C ASP A 544 13.85 11.57 -34.19
N GLU A 545 13.63 10.32 -34.65
CA GLU A 545 13.14 9.99 -35.99
C GLU A 545 11.79 10.66 -36.28
N PHE A 546 10.85 10.57 -35.34
CA PHE A 546 9.53 11.20 -35.48
C PHE A 546 9.64 12.72 -35.52
N MET A 547 10.44 13.30 -34.62
CA MET A 547 10.64 14.75 -34.56
C MET A 547 11.27 15.29 -35.85
N GLN A 548 12.21 14.56 -36.44
CA GLN A 548 12.78 14.90 -37.75
C GLN A 548 11.72 14.81 -38.86
N ALA A 549 10.90 13.76 -38.86
CA ALA A 549 9.83 13.59 -39.83
C ALA A 549 8.80 14.73 -39.77
N VAL A 550 8.47 15.24 -38.57
CA VAL A 550 7.57 16.39 -38.39
C VAL A 550 8.17 17.67 -38.97
N ARG A 551 9.44 17.97 -38.66
CA ARG A 551 10.13 19.17 -39.16
C ARG A 551 10.21 19.20 -40.68
N GLU A 552 10.55 18.05 -41.26
CA GLU A 552 10.77 17.88 -42.69
C GLU A 552 9.51 17.51 -43.48
N ASP A 553 8.35 17.44 -42.82
CA ASP A 553 7.06 17.07 -43.41
C ASP A 553 7.08 15.72 -44.15
N ARG A 554 7.78 14.75 -43.58
CA ARG A 554 7.86 13.38 -44.11
C ARG A 554 6.67 12.54 -43.69
N GLU A 555 6.51 11.39 -44.36
CA GLU A 555 5.61 10.34 -43.91
C GLU A 555 6.13 9.62 -42.67
N TRP A 556 5.22 9.26 -41.77
CA TRP A 556 5.43 8.46 -40.57
C TRP A 556 4.77 7.10 -40.71
N LYS A 557 5.57 6.04 -40.51
CA LYS A 557 5.13 4.65 -40.63
C LYS A 557 4.75 4.11 -39.26
N LEU A 558 3.49 3.71 -39.09
CA LEU A 558 3.03 3.00 -37.91
C LEU A 558 3.28 1.50 -38.12
N ALA A 559 4.16 0.93 -37.30
CA ALA A 559 4.69 -0.41 -37.51
C ALA A 559 4.87 -1.16 -36.20
N PHE A 560 4.85 -2.49 -36.27
CA PHE A 560 5.00 -3.38 -35.12
C PHE A 560 5.91 -4.57 -35.47
N PRO A 561 6.71 -5.09 -34.53
CA PRO A 561 7.65 -6.19 -34.78
C PRO A 561 7.03 -7.42 -35.44
N LEU A 562 7.78 -7.98 -36.40
CA LEU A 562 7.49 -9.25 -37.05
C LEU A 562 8.04 -10.40 -36.21
N SER A 563 7.17 -11.30 -35.75
CA SER A 563 7.62 -12.46 -34.97
C SER A 563 8.32 -13.50 -35.85
N LEU A 564 9.25 -14.26 -35.26
CA LEU A 564 9.96 -15.34 -35.96
C LEU A 564 9.00 -16.35 -36.58
N ARG A 565 7.90 -16.70 -35.88
CA ARG A 565 6.89 -17.63 -36.40
C ARG A 565 6.16 -17.11 -37.63
N GLU A 566 5.84 -15.81 -37.66
CA GLU A 566 5.21 -15.17 -38.82
C GLU A 566 6.19 -15.14 -40.00
N TYR A 567 7.46 -14.82 -39.74
CA TYR A 567 8.51 -14.86 -40.75
C TYR A 567 8.73 -16.28 -41.30
N GLU A 568 8.78 -17.30 -40.46
CA GLU A 568 8.99 -18.70 -40.88
C GLU A 568 7.84 -19.24 -41.73
N SER A 569 6.62 -18.77 -41.47
CA SER A 569 5.40 -19.21 -42.16
C SER A 569 5.30 -18.60 -43.56
N ASP A 570 5.52 -17.29 -43.68
CA ASP A 570 5.28 -16.55 -44.93
C ASP A 570 6.56 -16.24 -45.72
N ARG A 571 7.74 -16.34 -45.07
CA ARG A 571 9.06 -15.92 -45.57
C ARG A 571 9.02 -14.62 -46.40
N PRO A 572 8.48 -13.53 -45.82
CA PRO A 572 8.34 -12.27 -46.54
C PRO A 572 9.70 -11.67 -46.90
N ASP A 573 9.77 -10.95 -48.03
CA ASP A 573 10.95 -10.16 -48.38
C ASP A 573 11.06 -8.93 -47.46
N LEU A 574 12.01 -9.00 -46.52
CA LEU A 574 12.26 -7.94 -45.54
C LEU A 574 12.92 -6.70 -46.16
N ASN A 575 13.32 -6.75 -47.43
CA ASN A 575 13.85 -5.59 -48.16
C ASN A 575 12.73 -4.73 -48.79
N ASP A 576 11.47 -5.20 -48.79
CA ASP A 576 10.32 -4.43 -49.26
C ASP A 576 10.02 -3.28 -48.27
N ALA A 577 10.66 -2.13 -48.49
CA ALA A 577 10.55 -0.94 -47.65
C ALA A 577 9.13 -0.32 -47.59
N SER A 578 8.21 -0.79 -48.45
CA SER A 578 6.80 -0.43 -48.41
C SER A 578 6.01 -1.23 -47.37
N LYS A 579 6.51 -2.41 -46.98
CA LYS A 579 5.85 -3.32 -46.02
C LYS A 579 6.62 -3.53 -44.73
N PHE A 580 7.94 -3.40 -44.75
CA PHE A 580 8.80 -3.62 -43.60
C PHE A 580 9.78 -2.47 -43.40
N LEU A 581 10.21 -2.29 -42.15
CA LEU A 581 11.27 -1.37 -41.77
C LEU A 581 12.02 -1.95 -40.57
N TRP A 582 13.26 -1.51 -40.37
CA TRP A 582 14.07 -1.88 -39.22
C TRP A 582 14.01 -0.77 -38.17
N ARG A 583 13.71 -1.12 -36.92
CA ARG A 583 13.60 -0.18 -35.79
C ARG A 583 14.29 -0.69 -34.55
N GLU A 584 14.69 0.25 -33.70
CA GLU A 584 15.04 -0.04 -32.31
C GLU A 584 13.82 -0.61 -31.59
N TRP A 585 14.01 -1.67 -30.82
CA TRP A 585 12.93 -2.29 -30.07
C TRP A 585 13.43 -2.92 -28.75
N PRO A 586 12.68 -2.78 -27.64
CA PRO A 586 13.11 -3.23 -26.30
C PRO A 586 13.34 -4.74 -26.16
N VAL A 587 12.78 -5.55 -27.06
CA VAL A 587 12.76 -7.02 -26.93
C VAL A 587 13.20 -7.65 -28.24
N HIS A 588 14.31 -8.38 -28.19
CA HIS A 588 14.85 -9.07 -29.37
C HIS A 588 14.35 -10.51 -29.47
N GLU A 589 14.05 -11.14 -28.33
CA GLU A 589 13.64 -12.55 -28.27
C GLU A 589 12.30 -12.77 -28.99
N GLY A 590 12.26 -13.78 -29.87
CA GLY A 590 11.06 -14.15 -30.60
C GLY A 590 10.74 -13.30 -31.83
N TYR A 591 11.58 -12.30 -32.16
CA TYR A 591 11.46 -11.46 -33.35
C TYR A 591 12.63 -11.63 -34.31
N VAL A 592 12.46 -11.15 -35.55
CA VAL A 592 13.53 -11.12 -36.55
C VAL A 592 14.43 -9.92 -36.27
N VAL A 593 15.72 -10.18 -36.01
CA VAL A 593 16.72 -9.16 -35.63
C VAL A 593 17.88 -9.22 -36.61
N ASN A 594 18.38 -8.06 -37.05
CA ASN A 594 19.56 -7.98 -37.90
C ASN A 594 20.87 -7.92 -37.09
N ASP A 595 22.00 -7.93 -37.79
CA ASP A 595 23.34 -7.87 -37.22
C ASP A 595 23.64 -6.58 -36.42
N GLU A 596 22.87 -5.52 -36.63
CA GLU A 596 23.03 -4.22 -35.95
C GLU A 596 22.16 -4.09 -34.69
N GLY A 597 21.39 -5.14 -34.37
CA GLY A 597 20.46 -5.19 -33.24
C GLY A 597 19.08 -4.59 -33.53
N LEU A 598 18.78 -4.22 -34.79
CA LEU A 598 17.46 -3.69 -35.14
C LEU A 598 16.47 -4.81 -35.38
N VAL A 599 15.21 -4.56 -35.05
CA VAL A 599 14.10 -5.51 -35.21
C VAL A 599 13.30 -5.18 -36.46
N ALA A 600 12.96 -6.20 -37.25
CA ALA A 600 12.10 -6.05 -38.42
C ALA A 600 10.66 -5.80 -37.97
N CYS A 601 10.07 -4.70 -38.42
CA CYS A 601 8.71 -4.28 -38.10
C CYS A 601 7.84 -4.25 -39.36
N LYS A 602 6.67 -4.88 -39.29
CA LYS A 602 5.64 -4.80 -40.33
C LYS A 602 4.91 -3.46 -40.25
N ILE A 603 4.79 -2.79 -41.39
CA ILE A 603 4.05 -1.54 -41.54
C ILE A 603 2.56 -1.86 -41.63
N TYR A 604 1.77 -1.24 -40.75
CA TYR A 604 0.31 -1.35 -40.75
C TYR A 604 -0.34 -0.15 -41.43
N LYS A 605 0.27 1.03 -41.28
CA LYS A 605 -0.28 2.28 -41.80
C LYS A 605 0.82 3.32 -42.00
N THR A 606 0.64 4.18 -42.99
CA THR A 606 1.49 5.35 -43.22
C THR A 606 0.63 6.62 -43.16
N LEU A 607 1.12 7.65 -42.47
CA LEU A 607 0.45 8.93 -42.27
C LEU A 607 1.46 10.07 -42.43
N PRO A 608 1.08 11.29 -42.84
CA PRO A 608 1.97 12.45 -42.72
C PRO A 608 2.35 12.66 -41.25
N ALA A 609 3.65 12.85 -40.95
CA ALA A 609 4.12 13.01 -39.57
C ALA A 609 3.47 14.24 -38.90
N ARG A 610 3.31 15.34 -39.66
CA ARG A 610 2.59 16.54 -39.20
C ARG A 610 1.16 16.26 -38.79
N ARG A 611 0.46 15.34 -39.45
CA ARG A 611 -0.91 14.98 -39.06
C ARG A 611 -0.94 14.29 -37.69
N VAL A 612 0.05 13.45 -37.38
CA VAL A 612 0.16 12.83 -36.06
C VAL A 612 0.50 13.90 -35.03
N TRP A 613 1.47 14.77 -35.33
CA TRP A 613 1.87 15.91 -34.50
C TRP A 613 0.70 16.84 -34.14
N ASP A 614 -0.07 17.27 -35.13
CA ASP A 614 -1.21 18.16 -34.93
C ASP A 614 -2.24 17.54 -33.98
N VAL A 615 -2.50 16.24 -34.12
CA VAL A 615 -3.44 15.53 -33.23
C VAL A 615 -2.90 15.44 -31.80
N ILE A 616 -1.58 15.23 -31.63
CA ILE A 616 -0.93 15.29 -30.32
C ILE A 616 -1.10 16.68 -29.71
N MET A 617 -0.66 17.73 -30.42
CA MET A 617 -0.65 19.10 -29.90
C MET A 617 -2.05 19.64 -29.63
N THR A 618 -3.05 19.33 -30.46
CA THR A 618 -4.44 19.67 -30.18
C THR A 618 -4.94 18.93 -28.93
N SER A 619 -4.63 17.64 -28.78
CA SER A 619 -5.04 16.90 -27.58
C SER A 619 -4.40 17.47 -26.31
N THR A 620 -3.10 17.77 -26.34
CA THR A 620 -2.41 18.39 -25.20
C THR A 620 -2.95 19.80 -24.91
N TYR A 621 -3.29 20.59 -25.93
CA TYR A 621 -3.85 21.93 -25.74
C TYR A 621 -5.24 21.92 -25.09
N ASP A 622 -6.08 20.94 -25.48
CA ASP A 622 -7.46 20.83 -25.03
C ASP A 622 -7.59 20.05 -23.71
N PHE A 623 -6.78 19.00 -23.52
CA PHE A 623 -6.88 17.98 -22.47
C PHE A 623 -5.55 17.73 -21.72
N ALA A 624 -4.55 18.63 -21.80
CA ALA A 624 -3.23 18.55 -21.12
C ALA A 624 -2.47 17.22 -21.29
N GLU A 625 -2.96 16.34 -22.18
CA GLU A 625 -2.49 14.99 -22.38
C GLU A 625 -2.65 14.57 -23.86
N PRO A 626 -1.78 13.68 -24.36
CA PRO A 626 -0.69 13.03 -23.62
C PRO A 626 0.48 13.98 -23.31
N GLY A 627 1.20 13.68 -22.23
CA GLY A 627 2.52 14.23 -21.94
C GLY A 627 3.57 13.74 -22.94
N PHE A 628 4.76 14.35 -22.89
CA PHE A 628 5.82 14.12 -23.87
C PHE A 628 7.08 13.59 -23.21
N ILE A 629 7.50 12.38 -23.58
CA ILE A 629 8.77 11.78 -23.14
C ILE A 629 9.64 11.59 -24.38
N LEU A 630 10.76 12.31 -24.45
CA LEU A 630 11.74 12.19 -25.52
C LEU A 630 12.62 10.96 -25.24
N ILE A 631 12.12 9.79 -25.64
CA ILE A 631 12.62 8.51 -25.16
C ILE A 631 14.05 8.21 -25.65
N ASP A 632 14.39 8.69 -26.85
CA ASP A 632 15.75 8.57 -27.39
C ASP A 632 16.72 9.40 -26.55
N ARG A 633 16.33 10.60 -26.11
CA ARG A 633 17.15 11.44 -25.23
C ARG A 633 17.27 10.87 -23.83
N ALA A 634 16.18 10.32 -23.29
CA ALA A 634 16.19 9.64 -22.01
C ALA A 634 17.18 8.46 -22.02
N ASN A 635 17.16 7.62 -23.06
CA ASN A 635 18.07 6.48 -23.21
C ASN A 635 19.51 6.88 -23.57
N GLU A 636 19.70 7.90 -24.43
CA GLU A 636 21.03 8.38 -24.80
C GLU A 636 21.79 8.90 -23.58
N MET A 637 21.09 9.62 -22.70
CA MET A 637 21.63 10.22 -21.49
C MET A 637 21.55 9.29 -20.26
N ASN A 638 21.00 8.07 -20.39
CA ASN A 638 20.96 7.09 -19.31
C ASN A 638 22.38 6.63 -18.96
N ASN A 639 22.76 6.72 -17.69
CA ASN A 639 24.07 6.27 -17.25
C ASN A 639 24.27 4.76 -17.39
N ASN A 640 23.20 3.97 -17.52
CA ASN A 640 23.24 2.52 -17.74
C ASN A 640 22.86 2.12 -19.17
N TRP A 641 23.14 2.99 -20.16
CA TRP A 641 22.77 2.86 -21.58
C TRP A 641 23.07 1.50 -22.25
N TRP A 642 23.98 0.70 -21.70
CA TRP A 642 24.40 -0.57 -22.28
C TRP A 642 23.59 -1.79 -21.82
N CYS A 643 22.87 -1.68 -20.70
CA CYS A 643 22.15 -2.81 -20.09
C CYS A 643 20.68 -2.49 -19.79
N GLU A 644 20.23 -1.30 -20.15
CA GLU A 644 18.86 -0.86 -19.94
C GLU A 644 18.30 -0.22 -21.19
N ASP A 645 17.02 -0.47 -21.40
CA ASP A 645 16.18 0.27 -22.32
C ASP A 645 15.00 0.84 -21.53
N ILE A 646 15.05 2.14 -21.27
CA ILE A 646 14.01 2.86 -20.55
C ILE A 646 12.84 3.02 -21.49
N ARG A 647 11.66 2.60 -21.03
CA ARG A 647 10.40 2.79 -21.77
C ARG A 647 9.24 3.26 -20.91
N ALA A 648 9.43 3.43 -19.61
CA ALA A 648 8.42 3.98 -18.72
C ALA A 648 9.07 4.92 -17.71
N THR A 649 8.22 5.78 -17.12
CA THR A 649 8.58 6.58 -15.95
C THR A 649 7.70 6.21 -14.77
N ASN A 650 8.08 6.66 -13.58
CA ASN A 650 7.14 6.75 -12.46
C ASN A 650 5.97 7.72 -12.81
N PRO A 651 4.88 7.75 -12.00
CA PRO A 651 3.69 8.59 -12.24
C PRO A 651 3.94 10.09 -12.51
N CYS A 652 5.07 10.61 -12.04
CA CYS A 652 5.39 12.04 -12.05
C CYS A 652 6.39 12.44 -13.16
N GLY A 653 7.02 11.47 -13.85
CA GLY A 653 7.88 11.72 -15.03
C GLY A 653 9.34 12.08 -14.75
N GLU A 654 9.75 12.21 -13.49
CA GLU A 654 11.13 12.53 -13.08
C GLU A 654 12.06 11.32 -13.03
N GLN A 655 11.54 10.12 -12.84
CA GLN A 655 12.35 8.90 -12.84
C GLN A 655 11.99 8.03 -14.03
N THR A 656 12.86 8.07 -15.03
CA THR A 656 12.98 7.07 -16.08
C THR A 656 13.53 5.78 -15.48
N LEU A 657 12.67 4.76 -15.35
CA LEU A 657 13.00 3.53 -14.64
C LEU A 657 13.06 2.33 -15.58
N PRO A 658 14.03 1.42 -15.41
CA PRO A 658 14.02 0.14 -16.09
C PRO A 658 12.91 -0.76 -15.52
N LYS A 659 12.72 -1.94 -16.11
CA LYS A 659 11.82 -2.96 -15.55
C LYS A 659 12.23 -3.26 -14.09
N TYR A 660 11.25 -3.22 -13.19
CA TYR A 660 11.46 -3.39 -11.75
C TYR A 660 12.34 -2.30 -11.10
N GLY A 661 12.57 -1.16 -11.75
CA GLY A 661 13.16 0.00 -11.10
C GLY A 661 12.25 0.54 -10.00
N ALA A 662 12.87 1.16 -8.98
CA ALA A 662 12.16 1.79 -7.87
C ALA A 662 12.62 3.22 -7.66
N CYS A 663 11.71 4.05 -7.14
CA CYS A 663 11.94 5.46 -6.93
C CYS A 663 12.44 5.72 -5.50
N LEU A 664 13.70 6.15 -5.36
CA LEU A 664 14.26 6.66 -4.11
C LEU A 664 14.54 8.15 -4.29
N LEU A 665 13.88 9.01 -3.53
CA LEU A 665 13.90 10.45 -3.75
C LEU A 665 14.29 11.25 -2.51
N GLY A 666 14.95 12.38 -2.76
CA GLY A 666 15.22 13.42 -1.77
C GLY A 666 15.19 14.81 -2.41
N SER A 667 14.87 15.84 -1.64
CA SER A 667 14.89 17.23 -2.14
C SER A 667 15.53 18.19 -1.16
N VAL A 668 16.56 18.91 -1.60
CA VAL A 668 17.20 19.98 -0.82
C VAL A 668 16.37 21.27 -0.93
N ASN A 669 16.14 21.98 0.18
CA ASN A 669 15.45 23.27 0.15
C ASN A 669 16.43 24.41 -0.15
N LEU A 670 16.37 24.98 -1.36
CA LEU A 670 17.31 26.02 -1.81
C LEU A 670 17.21 27.32 -1.01
N THR A 671 16.05 27.62 -0.40
CA THR A 671 15.87 28.91 0.29
C THR A 671 16.73 29.04 1.54
N ARG A 672 17.24 27.92 2.06
CA ARG A 672 18.08 27.87 3.27
C ARG A 672 19.51 28.35 3.05
N PHE A 673 19.93 28.49 1.80
CA PHE A 673 21.30 28.87 1.44
C PHE A 673 21.41 30.33 0.97
N VAL A 674 20.33 31.11 1.02
CA VAL A 674 20.39 32.53 0.66
C VAL A 674 20.81 33.37 1.86
N LYS A 675 21.85 34.18 1.69
CA LYS A 675 22.29 35.20 2.65
C LYS A 675 21.81 36.57 2.21
N HIS A 676 21.52 37.43 3.18
CA HIS A 676 21.08 38.82 2.97
C HIS A 676 19.93 38.97 1.95
N PRO A 677 18.83 38.19 2.09
CA PRO A 677 17.77 38.13 1.09
C PRO A 677 17.14 39.51 0.84
N PHE A 678 16.75 39.77 -0.40
CA PHE A 678 16.12 41.00 -0.88
C PHE A 678 17.01 42.26 -0.82
N THR A 679 18.30 42.14 -0.53
CA THR A 679 19.26 43.26 -0.55
C THR A 679 20.10 43.27 -1.83
N ASP A 680 20.84 44.35 -2.10
CA ASP A 680 21.81 44.37 -3.23
C ASP A 680 23.01 43.43 -3.01
N PHE A 681 23.18 42.91 -1.79
CA PHE A 681 24.23 41.97 -1.39
C PHE A 681 23.71 40.54 -1.23
N ALA A 682 22.51 40.24 -1.73
CA ALA A 682 21.94 38.91 -1.65
C ALA A 682 22.82 37.91 -2.39
N GLU A 683 23.22 36.83 -1.71
CA GLU A 683 24.13 35.82 -2.28
C GLU A 683 23.72 34.39 -1.87
N PHE A 684 24.22 33.39 -2.59
CA PHE A 684 23.96 31.98 -2.33
C PHE A 684 25.19 31.31 -1.70
N ASP A 685 25.00 30.57 -0.61
CA ASP A 685 26.05 29.85 0.12
C ASP A 685 26.44 28.54 -0.57
N TRP A 686 27.29 28.66 -1.59
CA TRP A 686 27.77 27.51 -2.37
C TRP A 686 28.53 26.46 -1.53
N PRO A 687 29.46 26.82 -0.62
CA PRO A 687 30.14 25.84 0.23
C PRO A 687 29.18 25.00 1.08
N GLU A 688 28.24 25.64 1.79
CA GLU A 688 27.28 24.93 2.64
C GLU A 688 26.34 24.05 1.81
N TYR A 689 25.92 24.53 0.63
CA TYR A 689 25.09 23.75 -0.29
C TYR A 689 25.74 22.44 -0.72
N ARG A 690 27.01 22.48 -1.13
CA ARG A 690 27.75 21.28 -1.53
C ARG A 690 27.88 20.27 -0.40
N GLU A 691 28.16 20.74 0.81
CA GLU A 691 28.30 19.86 1.98
C GLU A 691 26.97 19.16 2.30
N VAL A 692 25.86 19.90 2.31
CA VAL A 692 24.52 19.31 2.52
C VAL A 692 24.19 18.28 1.44
N VAL A 693 24.52 18.56 0.17
CA VAL A 693 24.33 17.60 -0.94
C VAL A 693 25.13 16.32 -0.69
N LYS A 694 26.40 16.40 -0.27
CA LYS A 694 27.23 15.22 0.02
C LYS A 694 26.67 14.38 1.17
N VAL A 695 26.30 15.04 2.27
CA VAL A 695 25.69 14.38 3.43
C VAL A 695 24.38 13.69 3.05
N PHE A 696 23.51 14.38 2.30
CA PHE A 696 22.23 13.82 1.90
C PHE A 696 22.41 12.68 0.88
N THR A 697 23.44 12.73 0.04
CA THR A 697 23.79 11.65 -0.90
C THR A 697 24.11 10.36 -0.14
N ARG A 698 24.90 10.44 0.93
CA ARG A 698 25.17 9.30 1.81
C ARG A 698 23.89 8.77 2.46
N MET A 699 23.00 9.66 2.91
CA MET A 699 21.71 9.25 3.47
C MET A 699 20.87 8.48 2.44
N LEU A 700 20.77 8.95 1.19
CA LEU A 700 20.05 8.24 0.12
C LEU A 700 20.70 6.90 -0.22
N ASP A 701 22.03 6.80 -0.26
CA ASP A 701 22.74 5.51 -0.41
C ASP A 701 22.45 4.54 0.73
N ASN A 702 22.34 5.03 1.97
CA ASN A 702 21.95 4.18 3.11
C ASN A 702 20.51 3.66 2.97
N VAL A 703 19.58 4.45 2.40
CA VAL A 703 18.21 3.99 2.15
C VAL A 703 18.17 2.81 1.18
N VAL A 704 19.12 2.70 0.24
CA VAL A 704 19.25 1.51 -0.62
C VAL A 704 19.43 0.23 0.19
N GLU A 705 20.05 0.27 1.36
CA GLU A 705 20.30 -0.92 2.19
C GLU A 705 19.11 -1.26 3.11
N VAL A 706 18.33 -0.25 3.51
CA VAL A 706 17.18 -0.42 4.43
C VAL A 706 15.82 -0.35 3.73
N ASN A 707 15.81 -0.45 2.39
CA ASN A 707 14.59 -0.36 1.61
C ASN A 707 13.66 -1.55 1.89
N GLY A 708 12.34 -1.30 1.96
CA GLY A 708 11.32 -2.33 2.12
C GLY A 708 10.58 -2.66 0.81
N LEU A 709 11.30 -2.77 -0.31
CA LEU A 709 10.66 -2.93 -1.62
C LEU A 709 9.91 -4.28 -1.73
N PRO A 710 8.68 -4.30 -2.28
CA PRO A 710 7.81 -5.48 -2.35
C PRO A 710 8.39 -6.69 -3.06
N LEU A 711 8.99 -6.46 -4.23
CA LEU A 711 9.33 -7.51 -5.18
C LEU A 711 10.81 -7.78 -5.14
N GLU A 712 11.18 -9.06 -5.19
CA GLU A 712 12.58 -9.48 -5.22
C GLU A 712 13.34 -8.85 -6.38
N LYS A 713 12.74 -8.83 -7.57
CA LYS A 713 13.34 -8.20 -8.75
C LYS A 713 13.60 -6.70 -8.56
N GLN A 714 12.80 -6.00 -7.75
CA GLN A 714 13.05 -4.59 -7.41
C GLN A 714 14.22 -4.45 -6.43
N ARG A 715 14.31 -5.36 -5.45
CA ARG A 715 15.44 -5.42 -4.52
C ARG A 715 16.74 -5.75 -5.26
N GLU A 716 16.71 -6.71 -6.18
CA GLU A 716 17.83 -7.05 -7.06
C GLU A 716 18.28 -5.85 -7.89
N GLU A 717 17.35 -5.16 -8.57
CA GLU A 717 17.65 -3.98 -9.38
C GLU A 717 18.27 -2.86 -8.55
N ILE A 718 17.69 -2.56 -7.37
CA ILE A 718 18.19 -1.46 -6.53
C ILE A 718 19.53 -1.79 -5.87
N LEU A 719 19.75 -3.02 -5.42
CA LEU A 719 21.04 -3.42 -4.83
C LEU A 719 22.15 -3.49 -5.87
N ARG A 720 21.84 -3.95 -7.10
CA ARG A 720 22.80 -4.08 -8.18
C ARG A 720 23.25 -2.73 -8.76
N LYS A 721 22.34 -1.76 -8.87
CA LYS A 721 22.57 -0.47 -9.57
C LYS A 721 22.58 0.75 -8.65
N ARG A 722 22.01 0.62 -7.44
CA ARG A 722 21.95 1.64 -6.38
C ARG A 722 21.41 2.99 -6.84
N ARG A 723 20.46 2.98 -7.78
CA ARG A 723 19.81 4.17 -8.33
C ARG A 723 19.08 4.93 -7.23
N HIS A 724 19.27 6.24 -7.19
CA HIS A 724 18.44 7.16 -6.42
C HIS A 724 18.36 8.51 -7.14
N GLY A 725 17.52 9.40 -6.63
CA GLY A 725 17.22 10.68 -7.26
C GLY A 725 17.14 11.81 -6.24
N MET A 726 18.19 12.61 -6.17
CA MET A 726 18.24 13.87 -5.44
C MET A 726 17.83 15.02 -6.37
N GLY A 727 16.92 15.84 -5.87
CA GLY A 727 16.57 17.11 -6.49
C GLY A 727 16.58 18.23 -5.45
N PHE A 728 15.84 19.28 -5.76
CA PHE A 728 15.64 20.40 -4.86
C PHE A 728 14.26 21.00 -5.02
N LEU A 729 13.86 21.80 -4.03
CA LEU A 729 12.66 22.63 -4.05
C LEU A 729 13.02 24.08 -3.75
N GLY A 730 12.09 24.98 -4.04
CA GLY A 730 12.20 26.40 -3.69
C GLY A 730 12.97 27.24 -4.70
N LEU A 731 13.20 26.78 -5.94
CA LEU A 731 13.96 27.53 -6.94
C LEU A 731 13.36 28.93 -7.19
N GLY A 732 12.07 29.02 -7.47
CA GLY A 732 11.36 30.29 -7.69
C GLY A 732 11.46 31.22 -6.48
N SER A 733 11.31 30.69 -5.27
CA SER A 733 11.48 31.45 -4.04
C SER A 733 12.91 31.97 -3.89
N THR A 734 13.91 31.11 -4.10
CA THR A 734 15.34 31.47 -4.04
C THR A 734 15.69 32.57 -5.04
N LEU A 735 15.17 32.49 -6.27
CA LEU A 735 15.37 33.54 -7.28
C LEU A 735 14.80 34.88 -6.80
N ALA A 736 13.59 34.90 -6.22
CA ALA A 736 13.00 36.12 -5.66
C ALA A 736 13.82 36.68 -4.48
N LEU A 737 14.33 35.82 -3.60
CA LEU A 737 15.22 36.21 -2.49
C LEU A 737 16.54 36.82 -3.00
N LEU A 738 17.05 36.34 -4.14
CA LEU A 738 18.22 36.88 -4.84
C LEU A 738 17.90 38.05 -5.78
N ARG A 739 16.64 38.53 -5.79
CA ARG A 739 16.13 39.62 -6.65
C ARG A 739 16.24 39.33 -8.16
N MET A 740 16.22 38.06 -8.54
CA MET A 740 16.21 37.60 -9.93
C MET A 740 14.78 37.33 -10.38
N LYS A 741 14.42 37.80 -11.58
CA LYS A 741 13.13 37.47 -12.19
C LYS A 741 13.19 36.05 -12.78
N TYR A 742 12.23 35.19 -12.44
CA TYR A 742 12.14 33.86 -13.04
C TYR A 742 12.11 33.94 -14.58
N GLY A 743 12.88 33.08 -15.25
CA GLY A 743 13.01 33.09 -16.72
C GLY A 743 13.99 34.11 -17.29
N SER A 744 14.50 35.05 -16.49
CA SER A 744 15.59 35.95 -16.93
C SER A 744 16.88 35.17 -17.24
N PRO A 745 17.77 35.69 -18.11
CA PRO A 745 19.06 35.06 -18.38
C PRO A 745 19.86 34.74 -17.12
N GLU A 746 19.83 35.63 -16.12
CA GLU A 746 20.51 35.44 -14.83
C GLU A 746 19.88 34.30 -14.03
N ALA A 747 18.54 34.19 -14.01
CA ALA A 747 17.83 33.10 -13.34
C ALA A 747 18.06 31.73 -14.03
N VAL A 748 18.11 31.71 -15.36
CA VAL A 748 18.43 30.52 -16.15
C VAL A 748 19.86 30.07 -15.86
N GLN A 749 20.82 31.00 -15.82
CA GLN A 749 22.21 30.71 -15.47
C GLN A 749 22.32 30.18 -14.04
N PHE A 750 21.67 30.83 -13.07
CA PHE A 750 21.65 30.37 -11.67
C PHE A 750 21.06 28.95 -11.55
N THR A 751 19.99 28.64 -12.31
CA THR A 751 19.37 27.32 -12.32
C THR A 751 20.35 26.25 -12.84
N GLU A 752 21.11 26.57 -13.89
CA GLU A 752 22.16 25.69 -14.40
C GLU A 752 23.27 25.48 -13.36
N ASP A 753 23.73 26.56 -12.73
CA ASP A 753 24.80 26.53 -11.74
C ASP A 753 24.41 25.71 -10.50
N VAL A 754 23.23 25.95 -9.91
CA VAL A 754 22.76 25.20 -8.72
C VAL A 754 22.59 23.71 -9.01
N THR A 755 22.10 23.36 -10.21
CA THR A 755 21.94 21.97 -10.60
C THR A 755 23.29 21.31 -10.90
N ARG A 756 24.24 22.03 -11.51
CA ARG A 756 25.61 21.57 -11.75
C ARG A 756 26.33 21.26 -10.44
N GLU A 757 26.31 22.18 -9.49
CA GLU A 757 26.98 21.99 -8.20
C GLU A 757 26.39 20.80 -7.43
N MET A 758 25.06 20.58 -7.50
CA MET A 758 24.41 19.38 -6.96
C MET A 758 24.95 18.10 -7.59
N ALA A 759 25.00 18.05 -8.92
CA ALA A 759 25.45 16.87 -9.66
C ALA A 759 26.93 16.56 -9.36
N VAL A 760 27.81 17.57 -9.43
CA VAL A 760 29.25 17.39 -9.19
C VAL A 760 29.50 16.94 -7.74
N ALA A 761 28.92 17.61 -6.75
CA ALA A 761 29.06 17.22 -5.34
C ALA A 761 28.52 15.79 -5.08
N GLY A 762 27.43 15.42 -5.76
CA GLY A 762 26.89 14.05 -5.76
C GLY A 762 27.88 13.02 -6.28
N TRP A 763 28.52 13.26 -7.43
CA TRP A 763 29.51 12.34 -8.00
C TRP A 763 30.83 12.29 -7.20
N GLU A 764 31.23 13.39 -6.57
CA GLU A 764 32.33 13.38 -5.60
C GLU A 764 32.01 12.45 -4.43
N ALA A 765 30.81 12.58 -3.83
CA ALA A 765 30.34 11.67 -2.80
C ALA A 765 30.23 10.23 -3.30
N ALA A 766 29.88 10.01 -4.57
CA ALA A 766 29.86 8.68 -5.18
C ALA A 766 31.24 8.01 -5.18
N LEU A 767 32.30 8.78 -5.49
CA LEU A 767 33.67 8.29 -5.49
C LEU A 767 34.17 8.03 -4.06
N GLU A 768 33.90 8.95 -3.13
CA GLU A 768 34.23 8.79 -1.71
C GLU A 768 33.57 7.55 -1.10
N LEU A 769 32.26 7.38 -1.32
CA LEU A 769 31.51 6.20 -0.85
C LEU A 769 31.96 4.92 -1.55
N SER A 770 32.40 5.00 -2.80
CA SER A 770 32.95 3.85 -3.52
C SER A 770 34.26 3.38 -2.90
N ARG A 771 35.14 4.30 -2.48
CA ARG A 771 36.38 3.97 -1.74
C ARG A 771 36.09 3.39 -0.36
N GLU A 772 35.05 3.88 0.32
CA GLU A 772 34.68 3.40 1.66
C GLU A 772 33.94 2.06 1.63
N LYS A 773 32.93 1.91 0.78
CA LYS A 773 31.94 0.82 0.81
C LYS A 773 31.97 -0.08 -0.44
N GLY A 774 32.81 0.23 -1.41
CA GLY A 774 32.82 -0.38 -2.74
C GLY A 774 31.84 0.29 -3.72
N PRO A 775 32.07 0.17 -5.04
CA PRO A 775 31.16 0.70 -6.05
C PRO A 775 29.85 -0.11 -6.12
N ALA A 776 28.86 0.39 -6.86
CA ALA A 776 27.68 -0.41 -7.20
C ALA A 776 28.12 -1.72 -7.88
N PRO A 777 27.51 -2.89 -7.56
CA PRO A 777 27.91 -4.17 -8.13
C PRO A 777 28.10 -4.16 -9.65
N ILE A 778 27.19 -3.49 -10.37
CA ILE A 778 27.23 -3.37 -11.83
C ILE A 778 28.51 -2.74 -12.38
N MET A 779 29.22 -1.92 -11.60
CA MET A 779 30.48 -1.29 -12.02
C MET A 779 31.62 -2.29 -12.18
N ASN A 780 31.58 -3.39 -11.43
CA ASN A 780 32.59 -4.44 -11.45
C ASN A 780 32.24 -5.61 -12.40
N GLU A 781 31.01 -5.65 -12.90
CA GLU A 781 30.57 -6.64 -13.88
C GLU A 781 31.24 -6.42 -15.24
N GLU A 782 31.45 -7.51 -16.01
CA GLU A 782 31.96 -7.44 -17.37
C GLU A 782 30.85 -7.69 -18.41
N PHE A 783 30.78 -6.79 -19.38
CA PHE A 783 29.80 -6.83 -20.47
C PHE A 783 30.49 -7.17 -21.79
N THR A 784 29.81 -7.93 -22.64
CA THR A 784 30.31 -8.22 -23.99
C THR A 784 30.02 -7.02 -24.90
N VAL A 785 31.04 -6.49 -25.57
CA VAL A 785 30.88 -5.45 -26.59
C VAL A 785 30.06 -6.01 -27.76
N THR A 786 28.96 -5.35 -28.11
CA THR A 786 28.10 -5.71 -29.23
C THR A 786 28.26 -4.73 -30.40
N LYS A 787 27.84 -5.11 -31.61
CA LYS A 787 27.75 -4.17 -32.75
C LYS A 787 26.83 -2.99 -32.44
N GLU A 788 25.73 -3.24 -31.72
CA GLU A 788 24.79 -2.23 -31.24
C GLU A 788 25.47 -1.19 -30.33
N MET A 789 26.29 -1.64 -29.38
CA MET A 789 27.06 -0.73 -28.51
C MET A 789 27.98 0.18 -29.32
N LEU A 790 28.69 -0.36 -30.32
CA LEU A 790 29.58 0.43 -31.18
C LEU A 790 28.81 1.42 -32.06
N ARG A 791 27.58 1.08 -32.49
CA ARG A 791 26.69 1.99 -33.21
C ARG A 791 26.19 3.12 -32.29
N LYS A 792 25.77 2.79 -31.07
CA LYS A 792 25.30 3.77 -30.06
C LYS A 792 26.42 4.65 -29.50
N ARG A 793 27.65 4.14 -29.44
CA ARG A 793 28.86 4.83 -28.97
C ARG A 793 30.04 4.64 -29.92
N PRO A 794 30.08 5.35 -31.07
CA PRO A 794 31.16 5.21 -32.06
C PRO A 794 32.56 5.52 -31.51
N GLU A 795 32.68 6.31 -30.44
CA GLU A 795 33.94 6.50 -29.71
C GLU A 795 34.55 5.19 -29.17
N MET A 796 33.75 4.18 -28.83
CA MET A 796 34.30 2.89 -28.40
C MET A 796 35.11 2.23 -29.51
N ALA A 797 34.66 2.32 -30.76
CA ALA A 797 35.41 1.77 -31.90
C ALA A 797 36.72 2.55 -32.13
N ARG A 798 36.70 3.88 -31.92
CA ARG A 798 37.90 4.74 -32.00
C ARG A 798 38.92 4.40 -30.91
N ASP A 799 38.45 4.02 -29.73
CA ASP A 799 39.28 3.55 -28.61
C ASP A 799 39.75 2.10 -28.78
N GLY A 800 39.40 1.43 -29.88
CA GLY A 800 39.89 0.10 -30.25
C GLY A 800 39.03 -1.08 -29.81
N TRP A 801 37.83 -0.85 -29.24
CA TRP A 801 36.92 -1.93 -28.85
C TRP A 801 36.35 -2.66 -30.07
N LYS A 802 36.24 -3.99 -29.97
CA LYS A 802 35.72 -4.86 -31.03
C LYS A 802 34.57 -5.74 -30.50
N PRO A 803 33.60 -6.13 -31.35
CA PRO A 803 32.53 -7.05 -30.93
C PRO A 803 33.08 -8.35 -30.33
N GLY A 804 32.45 -8.84 -29.27
CA GLY A 804 32.82 -10.07 -28.57
C GLY A 804 33.84 -9.89 -27.42
N VAL A 805 34.52 -8.75 -27.33
CA VAL A 805 35.46 -8.44 -26.24
C VAL A 805 34.70 -8.07 -24.96
N LYS A 806 35.25 -8.39 -23.79
CA LYS A 806 34.69 -8.00 -22.49
C LYS A 806 35.18 -6.61 -22.06
N ILE A 807 34.28 -5.83 -21.47
CA ILE A 807 34.57 -4.49 -20.91
C ILE A 807 33.85 -4.33 -19.56
N ALA A 808 34.55 -3.74 -18.58
CA ALA A 808 33.98 -3.51 -17.25
C ALA A 808 32.90 -2.41 -17.26
N GLY A 809 31.86 -2.60 -16.46
CA GLY A 809 30.75 -1.65 -16.30
C GLY A 809 31.22 -0.23 -15.93
N ARG A 810 32.22 -0.09 -15.06
CA ARG A 810 32.81 1.22 -14.70
C ARG A 810 33.36 2.01 -15.89
N LEU A 811 33.91 1.34 -16.91
CA LEU A 811 34.40 2.00 -18.13
C LEU A 811 33.23 2.41 -19.02
N LEU A 812 32.23 1.54 -19.19
CA LEU A 812 30.99 1.85 -19.91
C LEU A 812 30.24 3.04 -19.28
N HIS A 813 30.23 3.12 -17.96
CA HIS A 813 29.67 4.21 -17.18
C HIS A 813 30.49 5.50 -17.34
N ALA A 814 31.74 5.51 -16.88
CA ALA A 814 32.51 6.74 -16.76
C ALA A 814 32.97 7.32 -18.11
N LYS A 815 33.37 6.47 -19.08
CA LYS A 815 33.93 6.93 -20.37
C LYS A 815 32.88 7.04 -21.48
N TYR A 816 31.86 6.18 -21.46
CA TYR A 816 30.94 6.00 -22.59
C TYR A 816 29.47 6.37 -22.28
N SER A 817 29.15 6.79 -21.05
CA SER A 817 27.89 7.51 -20.79
C SER A 817 28.00 8.94 -21.32
N ARG A 818 27.03 9.39 -22.11
CA ARG A 818 26.93 10.78 -22.60
C ARG A 818 26.79 11.77 -21.44
N TYR A 819 26.11 11.37 -20.37
CA TYR A 819 25.98 12.19 -19.18
C TYR A 819 27.31 12.31 -18.42
N MET A 820 28.04 11.21 -18.22
CA MET A 820 29.36 11.27 -17.55
C MET A 820 30.41 12.03 -18.39
N GLN A 821 30.34 11.95 -19.72
CA GLN A 821 31.15 12.80 -20.61
C GLN A 821 30.86 14.29 -20.40
N ARG A 822 29.63 14.68 -20.06
CA ARG A 822 29.30 16.06 -19.68
C ARG A 822 29.90 16.43 -18.33
N ILE A 823 29.80 15.56 -17.32
CA ILE A 823 30.48 15.77 -16.03
C ILE A 823 31.99 15.96 -16.24
N ALA A 824 32.61 15.18 -17.15
CA ALA A 824 34.03 15.28 -17.46
C ALA A 824 34.46 16.63 -18.05
N GLN A 825 33.54 17.42 -18.61
CA GLN A 825 33.85 18.77 -19.10
C GLN A 825 34.18 19.75 -17.97
N VAL A 826 33.61 19.54 -16.78
CA VAL A 826 33.79 20.41 -15.61
C VAL A 826 34.58 19.76 -14.48
N ALA A 827 34.58 18.42 -14.41
CA ALA A 827 35.32 17.62 -13.42
C ALA A 827 36.02 16.40 -14.08
N PRO A 828 37.00 16.61 -14.99
CA PRO A 828 37.62 15.51 -15.74
C PRO A 828 38.32 14.48 -14.85
N GLN A 829 38.98 14.94 -13.79
CA GLN A 829 39.75 14.11 -12.86
C GLN A 829 38.82 13.20 -12.06
N LEU A 830 37.67 13.73 -11.59
CA LEU A 830 36.64 12.94 -10.93
C LEU A 830 36.16 11.78 -11.82
N VAL A 831 35.85 12.06 -13.09
CA VAL A 831 35.39 11.02 -14.02
C VAL A 831 36.50 10.01 -14.34
N HIS A 832 37.75 10.45 -14.43
CA HIS A 832 38.90 9.56 -14.58
C HIS A 832 39.03 8.60 -13.40
N GLU A 833 38.97 9.11 -12.17
CA GLU A 833 39.04 8.30 -10.94
C GLU A 833 37.84 7.35 -10.81
N LEU A 834 36.65 7.77 -11.24
CA LEU A 834 35.46 6.91 -11.32
C LEU A 834 35.61 5.80 -12.37
N ALA A 835 36.36 6.02 -13.45
CA ALA A 835 36.65 4.97 -14.44
C ALA A 835 37.58 3.87 -13.88
N GLU A 836 38.47 4.24 -12.97
CA GLU A 836 39.38 3.31 -12.28
C GLU A 836 38.68 2.59 -11.12
N THR A 837 37.98 3.35 -10.27
CA THR A 837 37.40 2.86 -9.00
C THR A 837 35.98 2.29 -9.17
N GLY A 838 35.18 2.88 -10.05
CA GLY A 838 33.73 2.68 -10.13
C GLY A 838 32.97 3.63 -9.20
N ALA A 839 31.73 4.00 -9.54
CA ALA A 839 30.85 4.84 -8.71
C ALA A 839 30.04 4.01 -7.70
N ARG A 840 29.70 4.57 -6.53
CA ARG A 840 28.81 3.90 -5.54
C ARG A 840 27.40 3.66 -6.08
N PHE A 841 26.94 4.47 -7.02
CA PHE A 841 25.61 4.39 -7.63
C PHE A 841 25.67 4.79 -9.10
N THR A 842 24.66 4.37 -9.86
CA THR A 842 24.58 4.65 -11.31
C THR A 842 23.84 5.94 -11.65
N HIS A 843 22.94 6.39 -10.77
CA HIS A 843 22.13 7.59 -10.92
C HIS A 843 22.02 8.30 -9.58
N HIS A 844 22.12 9.62 -9.61
CA HIS A 844 22.14 10.49 -8.45
C HIS A 844 21.02 11.52 -8.48
N THR A 845 20.69 12.08 -9.65
CA THR A 845 19.94 13.34 -9.76
C THR A 845 18.58 13.14 -10.42
N SER A 846 17.54 13.62 -9.75
CA SER A 846 16.14 13.59 -10.23
C SER A 846 15.34 14.68 -9.52
N ILE A 847 14.65 15.55 -10.26
CA ILE A 847 13.84 16.60 -9.64
C ILE A 847 12.37 16.18 -9.65
N ALA A 848 11.90 15.75 -8.47
CA ALA A 848 10.53 15.29 -8.23
C ALA A 848 9.57 16.46 -7.93
N PRO A 849 8.24 16.26 -8.08
CA PRO A 849 7.28 17.27 -7.66
C PRO A 849 7.23 17.32 -6.13
N THR A 850 7.36 18.52 -5.56
CA THR A 850 7.49 18.69 -4.10
C THR A 850 6.26 19.31 -3.44
N GLY A 851 5.09 19.26 -4.08
CA GLY A 851 3.87 19.98 -3.63
C GLY A 851 3.46 19.78 -2.17
N THR A 852 3.57 18.55 -1.66
CA THR A 852 3.24 18.26 -0.25
C THR A 852 4.36 18.72 0.67
N ILE A 853 5.60 18.28 0.44
CA ILE A 853 6.73 18.59 1.31
C ILE A 853 7.05 20.09 1.32
N SER A 854 6.81 20.79 0.21
CA SER A 854 7.01 22.24 0.14
C SER A 854 6.00 22.97 1.03
N LEU A 855 4.72 22.61 0.92
CA LEU A 855 3.68 23.19 1.76
C LEU A 855 3.91 22.87 3.24
N SER A 856 4.19 21.60 3.58
CA SER A 856 4.19 21.13 4.97
C SER A 856 5.52 21.31 5.71
N LEU A 857 6.66 21.24 5.00
CA LEU A 857 8.00 21.23 5.61
C LEU A 857 8.87 22.41 5.18
N ALA A 858 8.53 23.10 4.09
CA ALA A 858 9.30 24.23 3.56
C ALA A 858 8.54 25.57 3.59
N ASN A 859 7.53 25.69 4.47
CA ASN A 859 6.71 26.91 4.62
C ASN A 859 6.17 27.45 3.29
N ASN A 860 5.74 26.54 2.42
CA ASN A 860 5.22 26.84 1.10
C ASN A 860 6.20 27.62 0.20
N ALA A 861 7.48 27.23 0.22
CA ALA A 861 8.42 27.57 -0.83
C ALA A 861 7.90 27.08 -2.20
N SER A 862 8.41 27.64 -3.29
CA SER A 862 8.03 27.19 -4.62
C SER A 862 8.33 25.69 -4.79
N ASN A 863 7.51 24.99 -5.56
CA ASN A 863 7.69 23.55 -5.76
C ASN A 863 8.86 23.31 -6.72
N GLY A 864 9.64 22.25 -6.50
CA GLY A 864 10.68 21.78 -7.41
C GLY A 864 11.50 22.91 -8.05
N ILE A 865 11.41 22.97 -9.38
CA ILE A 865 11.95 24.06 -10.20
C ILE A 865 10.85 25.00 -10.73
N GLU A 866 9.62 24.88 -10.25
CA GLU A 866 8.52 25.77 -10.58
C GLU A 866 8.69 27.16 -9.93
N PRO A 867 8.20 28.22 -10.61
CA PRO A 867 7.92 29.47 -9.92
C PRO A 867 6.78 29.25 -8.91
N SER A 868 6.59 30.19 -8.01
CA SER A 868 5.39 30.17 -7.15
C SER A 868 4.13 30.16 -8.02
N PHE A 869 3.14 29.32 -7.67
CA PHE A 869 1.87 29.28 -8.40
C PHE A 869 1.17 30.64 -8.35
N ALA A 870 1.06 31.18 -7.13
CA ALA A 870 0.67 32.53 -6.81
C ALA A 870 1.28 32.88 -5.43
N HIS A 871 1.48 34.17 -5.15
CA HIS A 871 1.98 34.62 -3.85
C HIS A 871 0.91 34.61 -2.75
N HIS A 872 -0.36 34.66 -3.15
CA HIS A 872 -1.53 34.43 -2.31
C HIS A 872 -2.57 33.67 -3.13
N TYR A 873 -3.05 32.56 -2.58
CA TYR A 873 -4.12 31.76 -3.18
C TYR A 873 -4.82 30.98 -2.09
N PHE A 874 -5.87 30.28 -2.50
CA PHE A 874 -6.65 29.48 -1.58
C PHE A 874 -6.42 28.00 -1.84
N ARG A 875 -6.34 27.23 -0.76
CA ARG A 875 -6.30 25.77 -0.84
C ARG A 875 -7.48 25.20 -0.08
N ASN A 876 -8.15 24.26 -0.72
CA ASN A 876 -9.20 23.49 -0.10
C ASN A 876 -8.56 22.35 0.72
N VAL A 877 -8.63 22.45 2.04
CA VAL A 877 -8.07 21.46 2.97
C VAL A 877 -9.20 20.78 3.73
N ILE A 878 -9.15 19.45 3.78
CA ILE A 878 -10.08 18.67 4.60
C ILE A 878 -9.56 18.73 6.04
N ARG A 879 -10.31 19.40 6.93
CA ARG A 879 -10.03 19.35 8.37
C ARG A 879 -10.60 18.08 8.96
N GLU A 880 -9.89 17.54 9.95
CA GLU A 880 -10.32 16.37 10.71
C GLU A 880 -11.75 16.56 11.24
N GLY A 881 -12.63 15.59 10.97
CA GLY A 881 -14.03 15.61 11.41
C GLY A 881 -15.02 16.40 10.54
N LYS A 882 -14.59 17.10 9.48
CA LYS A 882 -15.50 17.78 8.53
C LYS A 882 -15.55 17.05 7.18
N LYS A 883 -16.76 16.89 6.63
CA LYS A 883 -16.97 16.36 5.26
C LYS A 883 -16.68 17.41 4.17
N SER A 884 -16.76 18.70 4.52
CA SER A 884 -16.52 19.80 3.59
C SER A 884 -15.05 20.25 3.59
N LYS A 885 -14.56 20.63 2.41
CA LYS A 885 -13.23 21.23 2.24
C LYS A 885 -13.28 22.67 2.78
N GLU A 886 -12.38 23.01 3.69
CA GLU A 886 -12.23 24.38 4.20
C GLU A 886 -11.23 25.13 3.34
N LYS A 887 -11.63 26.31 2.87
CA LYS A 887 -10.78 27.21 2.09
C LYS A 887 -9.81 27.90 3.05
N ILE A 888 -8.52 27.62 2.93
CA ILE A 888 -7.46 28.28 3.71
C ILE A 888 -6.66 29.24 2.82
N ASP A 889 -6.28 30.38 3.39
CA ASP A 889 -5.30 31.27 2.80
C ASP A 889 -3.92 30.62 2.82
N VAL A 890 -3.27 30.64 1.66
CA VAL A 890 -1.93 30.14 1.48
C VAL A 890 -1.09 31.26 0.88
N TYR A 891 0.01 31.58 1.55
CA TYR A 891 0.99 32.56 1.11
C TYR A 891 2.27 31.84 0.70
N SER A 892 2.99 32.38 -0.30
CA SER A 892 4.29 31.83 -0.66
C SER A 892 5.38 32.24 0.33
N PHE A 893 6.41 31.40 0.46
CA PHE A 893 7.52 31.63 1.39
C PHE A 893 8.18 33.00 1.17
N GLU A 894 8.49 33.35 -0.08
CA GLU A 894 9.18 34.60 -0.40
C GLU A 894 8.33 35.84 -0.07
N LEU A 895 7.00 35.76 -0.15
CA LEU A 895 6.11 36.85 0.27
C LEU A 895 6.16 37.03 1.79
N LEU A 896 6.08 35.94 2.54
CA LEU A 896 6.16 35.98 4.01
C LEU A 896 7.52 36.53 4.46
N ALA A 897 8.61 36.07 3.85
CA ALA A 897 9.95 36.56 4.14
C ALA A 897 10.11 38.05 3.81
N TYR A 898 9.56 38.53 2.68
CA TYR A 898 9.65 39.94 2.30
C TYR A 898 8.82 40.84 3.23
N ARG A 899 7.65 40.37 3.68
CA ARG A 899 6.85 41.08 4.68
C ARG A 899 7.58 41.25 6.00
N GLU A 900 8.26 40.20 6.44
CA GLU A 900 9.01 40.23 7.69
C GLU A 900 10.27 41.11 7.59
N LEU A 901 11.01 41.01 6.49
CA LEU A 901 12.36 41.59 6.39
C LEU A 901 12.40 42.98 5.74
N VAL A 902 11.43 43.33 4.89
CA VAL A 902 11.48 44.52 4.04
C VAL A 902 10.25 45.40 4.17
N ASN A 903 9.05 44.87 3.89
CA ASN A 903 7.82 45.66 3.89
C ASN A 903 6.63 44.86 4.43
N PRO A 904 6.21 45.08 5.70
CA PRO A 904 5.12 44.34 6.32
C PRO A 904 3.76 44.54 5.63
N ASN A 905 3.61 45.62 4.87
CA ASN A 905 2.37 45.95 4.16
C ASN A 905 2.33 45.43 2.72
N ALA A 906 3.36 44.73 2.25
CA ALA A 906 3.41 44.27 0.85
C ALA A 906 2.24 43.34 0.51
N GLN A 907 1.55 43.57 -0.61
CA GLN A 907 0.42 42.74 -1.05
C GLN A 907 0.55 42.32 -2.54
N PRO A 908 0.21 41.07 -2.88
CA PRO A 908 0.11 40.64 -4.27
C PRO A 908 -0.90 41.48 -5.06
N GLY A 909 -0.48 42.02 -6.21
CA GLY A 909 -1.36 42.80 -7.10
C GLY A 909 -1.67 44.23 -6.64
N ALA A 910 -1.02 44.74 -5.59
CA ALA A 910 -1.22 46.13 -5.15
C ALA A 910 -0.74 47.15 -6.20
N THR A 911 -1.57 48.17 -6.44
CA THR A 911 -1.28 49.26 -7.39
C THR A 911 -0.67 50.49 -6.72
N ASN A 912 -0.76 50.61 -5.39
CA ASN A 912 -0.13 51.69 -4.65
C ASN A 912 1.34 51.37 -4.35
N ASP A 913 2.21 52.38 -4.39
CA ASP A 913 3.66 52.16 -4.24
C ASP A 913 4.06 51.66 -2.83
N ALA A 914 3.25 51.95 -1.81
CA ALA A 914 3.54 51.58 -0.42
C ALA A 914 3.38 50.06 -0.15
N GLU A 915 2.54 49.37 -0.91
CA GLU A 915 2.21 47.94 -0.75
C GLU A 915 2.69 47.10 -1.95
N ARG A 916 3.22 47.74 -3.01
CA ARG A 916 3.62 47.06 -4.25
C ARG A 916 4.82 46.13 -4.02
N LEU A 917 4.70 44.90 -4.54
CA LEU A 917 5.81 43.97 -4.61
C LEU A 917 6.79 44.36 -5.75
N PRO A 918 8.10 44.14 -5.58
CA PRO A 918 9.08 44.35 -6.64
C PRO A 918 8.87 43.44 -7.86
N ASP A 919 9.35 43.86 -9.04
CA ASP A 919 9.13 43.16 -10.32
C ASP A 919 9.72 41.73 -10.40
N TYR A 920 10.62 41.38 -9.49
CA TYR A 920 11.16 40.01 -9.37
C TYR A 920 10.22 39.04 -8.63
N PHE A 921 9.12 39.52 -8.04
CA PHE A 921 8.02 38.69 -7.54
C PHE A 921 7.10 38.26 -8.69
N ILE A 922 7.54 37.21 -9.39
CA ILE A 922 6.80 36.63 -10.51
C ILE A 922 6.15 35.30 -10.10
N ALA A 923 4.86 35.18 -10.42
CA ALA A 923 4.09 33.96 -10.27
C ALA A 923 3.93 33.24 -11.63
N SER A 924 3.38 32.03 -11.62
CA SER A 924 3.29 31.15 -12.80
C SER A 924 2.57 31.76 -14.01
N ASP A 925 1.62 32.68 -13.81
CA ASP A 925 0.91 33.40 -14.87
C ASP A 925 1.74 34.48 -15.55
N GLY A 926 2.74 35.02 -14.85
CA GLY A 926 3.69 35.98 -15.41
C GLY A 926 4.82 35.33 -16.22
N VAL A 927 4.93 34.00 -16.20
CA VAL A 927 6.00 33.24 -16.88
C VAL A 927 5.49 32.70 -18.20
N THR A 928 6.21 32.97 -19.28
CA THR A 928 5.88 32.44 -20.60
C THR A 928 6.21 30.95 -20.71
N PRO A 929 5.52 30.17 -21.58
CA PRO A 929 5.85 28.77 -21.78
C PRO A 929 7.30 28.53 -22.21
N LYS A 930 7.89 29.49 -22.94
CA LYS A 930 9.29 29.43 -23.37
C LYS A 930 10.25 29.57 -22.18
N GLU A 931 10.03 30.54 -21.30
CA GLU A 931 10.83 30.72 -20.08
C GLU A 931 10.73 29.49 -19.16
N HIS A 932 9.56 28.86 -19.08
CA HIS A 932 9.41 27.58 -18.38
C HIS A 932 10.33 26.49 -18.94
N VAL A 933 10.40 26.35 -20.27
CA VAL A 933 11.26 25.38 -20.96
C VAL A 933 12.75 25.75 -20.78
N GLU A 934 13.11 27.03 -20.83
CA GLU A 934 14.50 27.49 -20.66
C GLU A 934 15.05 27.16 -19.25
N VAL A 935 14.26 27.40 -18.20
CA VAL A 935 14.64 27.02 -16.83
C VAL A 935 14.71 25.50 -16.67
N GLN A 936 13.77 24.76 -17.27
CA GLN A 936 13.84 23.29 -17.25
C GLN A 936 15.09 22.77 -17.98
N ALA A 937 15.44 23.36 -19.12
CA ALA A 937 16.60 22.97 -19.91
C ALA A 937 17.92 23.23 -19.18
N ALA A 938 18.02 24.38 -18.50
CA ALA A 938 19.16 24.70 -17.66
C ALA A 938 19.41 23.63 -16.59
N ALA A 939 18.35 23.21 -15.87
CA ALA A 939 18.46 22.13 -14.89
C ALA A 939 18.73 20.76 -15.55
N GLN A 940 18.01 20.41 -16.63
CA GLN A 940 18.06 19.09 -17.26
C GLN A 940 19.47 18.70 -17.72
N LYS A 941 20.33 19.68 -18.04
CA LYS A 941 21.72 19.46 -18.41
C LYS A 941 22.48 18.61 -17.39
N TRP A 942 22.18 18.79 -16.10
CA TRP A 942 22.88 18.21 -14.96
C TRP A 942 22.00 17.25 -14.16
N VAL A 943 20.93 16.73 -14.78
CA VAL A 943 20.05 15.71 -14.20
C VAL A 943 20.17 14.42 -15.00
N ASP A 944 20.73 13.37 -14.39
CA ASP A 944 20.93 12.05 -15.01
C ASP A 944 19.65 11.27 -15.23
N SER A 945 18.64 11.45 -14.37
CA SER A 945 17.30 10.88 -14.53
C SER A 945 16.43 11.84 -15.35
N SER A 946 15.36 12.41 -14.78
CA SER A 946 14.49 13.38 -15.46
C SER A 946 13.95 14.40 -14.44
N ILE A 947 13.11 15.32 -14.91
CA ILE A 947 12.53 16.40 -14.13
C ILE A 947 11.01 16.33 -14.28
N SER A 948 10.32 16.30 -13.15
CA SER A 948 8.88 16.55 -13.09
C SER A 948 8.68 18.06 -12.96
N LYS A 949 8.33 18.69 -14.07
CA LYS A 949 7.95 20.10 -14.12
C LYS A 949 6.70 20.25 -14.96
N THR A 950 5.74 20.99 -14.43
CA THR A 950 4.60 21.45 -15.23
C THR A 950 4.86 22.87 -15.75
N ALA A 951 4.85 23.04 -17.08
CA ALA A 951 4.82 24.35 -17.71
C ALA A 951 3.36 24.83 -17.74
N ASN A 952 3.00 25.77 -16.86
CA ASN A 952 1.67 26.34 -16.84
C ASN A 952 1.51 27.29 -18.04
N VAL A 953 0.48 27.06 -18.84
CA VAL A 953 0.17 27.84 -20.03
C VAL A 953 -1.08 28.67 -19.77
N PRO A 954 -1.07 29.99 -20.04
CA PRO A 954 -2.25 30.83 -19.89
C PRO A 954 -3.46 30.28 -20.67
N THR A 955 -4.65 30.44 -20.10
CA THR A 955 -5.90 29.97 -20.71
C THR A 955 -6.13 30.55 -22.11
N ASP A 956 -5.75 31.81 -22.33
CA ASP A 956 -5.89 32.53 -23.60
C ASP A 956 -4.67 32.40 -24.54
N PHE A 957 -3.69 31.55 -24.20
CA PHE A 957 -2.46 31.44 -24.98
C PHE A 957 -2.72 30.91 -26.40
N PRO A 958 -2.28 31.60 -27.48
CA PRO A 958 -2.61 31.21 -28.84
C PRO A 958 -2.09 29.83 -29.24
N TYR A 959 -2.96 28.97 -29.77
CA TYR A 959 -2.60 27.61 -30.22
C TYR A 959 -1.43 27.60 -31.21
N ALA A 960 -1.38 28.56 -32.15
CA ALA A 960 -0.31 28.66 -33.13
C ALA A 960 1.09 28.85 -32.51
N LYS A 961 1.17 29.45 -31.31
CA LYS A 961 2.42 29.58 -30.53
C LYS A 961 2.63 28.37 -29.62
N PHE A 962 1.56 27.74 -29.15
CA PHE A 962 1.61 26.56 -28.28
C PHE A 962 2.18 25.34 -28.99
N LYS A 963 1.76 25.10 -30.23
CA LYS A 963 2.08 23.86 -30.98
C LYS A 963 3.59 23.63 -31.20
N ASP A 964 4.42 24.66 -31.03
CA ASP A 964 5.87 24.58 -31.21
C ASP A 964 6.63 24.41 -29.88
N ILE A 965 5.95 24.45 -28.72
CA ILE A 965 6.60 24.32 -27.40
C ILE A 965 7.35 23.01 -27.27
N TYR A 966 6.77 21.89 -27.74
CA TYR A 966 7.41 20.58 -27.68
C TYR A 966 8.53 20.41 -28.74
N LEU A 967 8.46 21.12 -29.88
CA LEU A 967 9.59 21.22 -30.80
C LEU A 967 10.76 21.96 -30.14
N TYR A 968 10.46 23.06 -29.46
CA TYR A 968 11.45 23.83 -28.72
C TYR A 968 12.05 23.03 -27.56
N ALA A 969 11.23 22.32 -26.78
CA ALA A 969 11.69 21.40 -25.73
C ALA A 969 12.66 20.34 -26.26
N HIS A 970 12.38 19.78 -27.45
CA HIS A 970 13.28 18.85 -28.14
C HIS A 970 14.59 19.51 -28.54
N GLU A 971 14.55 20.72 -29.10
CA GLU A 971 15.75 21.50 -29.47
C GLU A 971 16.63 21.85 -28.27
N GLN A 972 16.01 22.09 -27.11
CA GLN A 972 16.71 22.34 -25.86
C GLN A 972 17.26 21.05 -25.20
N GLY A 973 17.02 19.88 -25.80
CA GLY A 973 17.55 18.61 -25.31
C GLY A 973 16.89 18.11 -24.02
N LEU A 974 15.61 18.43 -23.82
CA LEU A 974 14.84 17.91 -22.69
C LEU A 974 14.65 16.38 -22.80
N LYS A 975 14.41 15.72 -21.66
CA LYS A 975 14.02 14.30 -21.61
C LYS A 975 12.51 14.11 -21.59
N GLY A 976 11.78 15.14 -21.17
CA GLY A 976 10.34 15.20 -21.23
C GLY A 976 9.85 16.63 -21.03
N CYS A 977 8.62 16.89 -21.44
CA CYS A 977 7.97 18.18 -21.24
C CYS A 977 6.48 17.96 -21.02
N THR A 978 5.94 18.62 -20.00
CA THR A 978 4.53 18.57 -19.67
C THR A 978 4.00 19.98 -19.60
N THR A 979 3.05 20.31 -20.46
CA THR A 979 2.31 21.57 -20.39
C THR A 979 0.95 21.36 -19.76
N PHE A 980 0.54 22.27 -18.88
CA PHE A 980 -0.83 22.33 -18.39
C PHE A 980 -1.44 23.67 -18.79
N ARG A 981 -2.48 23.61 -19.62
CA ARG A 981 -3.33 24.76 -19.92
C ARG A 981 -4.67 24.53 -19.24
N PHE A 982 -5.10 25.48 -18.42
CA PHE A 982 -6.46 25.42 -17.89
C PHE A 982 -7.45 25.59 -19.04
N ASN A 983 -8.30 24.59 -19.25
CA ASN A 983 -9.40 24.64 -20.21
C ASN A 983 -10.71 24.43 -19.44
N PRO A 984 -11.53 25.47 -19.22
CA PRO A 984 -12.73 25.37 -18.40
C PRO A 984 -13.75 24.34 -18.92
N GLU A 985 -13.73 24.03 -20.23
CA GLU A 985 -14.58 22.99 -20.82
C GLU A 985 -14.10 21.55 -20.51
N ALA A 986 -12.81 21.38 -20.19
CA ALA A 986 -12.19 20.06 -19.98
C ALA A 986 -11.73 19.80 -18.53
N PHE A 987 -11.33 20.85 -17.80
CA PHE A 987 -10.58 20.77 -16.53
C PHE A 987 -11.15 21.63 -15.40
N GLN A 988 -11.02 21.13 -14.18
CA GLN A 988 -10.93 21.94 -12.96
C GLN A 988 -9.71 21.51 -12.13
N GLY A 989 -8.87 22.48 -11.78
CA GLY A 989 -7.63 22.26 -11.01
C GLY A 989 -7.85 22.29 -9.50
N VAL A 990 -6.91 21.72 -8.74
CA VAL A 990 -6.91 21.74 -7.25
C VAL A 990 -6.52 23.12 -6.70
N LEU A 991 -5.81 23.92 -7.50
CA LEU A 991 -5.42 25.28 -7.21
C LEU A 991 -6.26 26.22 -8.07
N VAL A 992 -7.02 27.11 -7.45
CA VAL A 992 -7.89 28.03 -8.18
C VAL A 992 -7.68 29.45 -7.69
N LYS A 993 -7.43 30.37 -8.62
CA LYS A 993 -7.41 31.80 -8.34
C LYS A 993 -8.83 32.34 -8.33
N GLU A 994 -9.06 33.40 -7.54
CA GLU A 994 -10.40 33.96 -7.37
C GLU A 994 -10.98 34.56 -8.67
N GLN A 995 -10.13 35.15 -9.52
CA GLN A 995 -10.53 35.69 -10.82
C GLN A 995 -10.90 34.59 -11.84
N ASP A 996 -10.17 33.47 -11.86
CA ASP A 996 -10.46 32.35 -12.77
C ASP A 996 -11.79 31.67 -12.43
N LEU A 997 -12.10 31.55 -11.12
CA LEU A 997 -13.38 31.03 -10.64
C LEU A 997 -14.55 31.94 -11.05
N LYS A 998 -14.39 33.27 -10.90
CA LYS A 998 -15.40 34.29 -11.23
C LYS A 998 -15.70 34.39 -12.73
N ASN A 999 -14.71 34.17 -13.57
CA ASN A 999 -14.81 34.36 -15.02
C ASN A 999 -15.32 33.11 -15.76
N THR A 1000 -15.45 31.96 -15.09
CA THR A 1000 -15.89 30.71 -15.70
C THR A 1000 -17.39 30.51 -15.50
N ILE A 1001 -18.15 30.32 -16.58
CA ILE A 1001 -19.59 30.00 -16.55
C ILE A 1001 -19.78 28.49 -16.68
N TYR A 1002 -20.41 27.89 -15.68
CA TYR A 1002 -20.74 26.47 -15.63
C TYR A 1002 -22.18 26.25 -16.08
N LYS A 1003 -22.40 25.23 -16.91
CA LYS A 1003 -23.73 24.86 -17.42
C LYS A 1003 -24.19 23.55 -16.83
N PHE A 1004 -25.35 23.56 -16.18
CA PHE A 1004 -25.99 22.40 -15.60
C PHE A 1004 -27.19 22.02 -16.44
N THR A 1005 -27.26 20.77 -16.89
CA THR A 1005 -28.46 20.26 -17.59
C THR A 1005 -29.27 19.48 -16.57
N LEU A 1006 -30.52 19.90 -16.35
CA LEU A 1006 -31.47 19.28 -15.44
C LEU A 1006 -32.16 18.06 -16.08
N GLU A 1007 -32.84 17.23 -15.28
CA GLU A 1007 -33.49 16.00 -15.72
C GLU A 1007 -34.57 16.25 -16.79
N ASP A 1008 -35.18 17.43 -16.76
CA ASP A 1008 -36.17 17.89 -17.73
C ASP A 1008 -35.55 18.46 -19.04
N GLY A 1009 -34.22 18.49 -19.14
CA GLY A 1009 -33.47 18.99 -20.28
C GLY A 1009 -33.20 20.50 -20.26
N THR A 1010 -33.63 21.21 -19.21
CA THR A 1010 -33.38 22.65 -19.06
C THR A 1010 -31.92 22.91 -18.68
N VAL A 1011 -31.32 23.98 -19.22
CA VAL A 1011 -29.93 24.35 -18.93
C VAL A 1011 -29.90 25.56 -17.99
N VAL A 1012 -29.23 25.41 -16.86
CA VAL A 1012 -28.95 26.48 -15.89
C VAL A 1012 -27.49 26.89 -16.01
N GLU A 1013 -27.22 28.18 -16.10
CA GLU A 1013 -25.86 28.73 -16.17
C GLU A 1013 -25.55 29.48 -14.87
N ALA A 1014 -24.36 29.26 -14.31
CA ALA A 1014 -23.90 29.95 -13.10
C ALA A 1014 -22.41 30.25 -13.18
N ARG A 1015 -21.98 31.38 -12.60
CA ARG A 1015 -20.54 31.71 -12.48
C ARG A 1015 -19.90 30.84 -11.40
N GLY A 1016 -18.62 30.51 -11.55
CA GLY A 1016 -17.94 29.53 -10.70
C GLY A 1016 -17.97 29.81 -9.20
N ASP A 1017 -18.08 31.07 -8.79
CA ASP A 1017 -18.21 31.52 -7.41
C ASP A 1017 -19.66 31.69 -6.91
N GLU A 1018 -20.66 31.59 -7.79
CA GLU A 1018 -22.07 31.64 -7.40
C GLU A 1018 -22.45 30.39 -6.61
N GLU A 1019 -23.15 30.58 -5.50
CA GLU A 1019 -23.62 29.48 -4.65
C GLU A 1019 -24.92 28.89 -5.20
N ILE A 1020 -24.94 27.57 -5.33
CA ILE A 1020 -26.06 26.74 -5.77
C ILE A 1020 -26.39 25.79 -4.62
N ASP A 1021 -27.64 25.85 -4.16
CA ASP A 1021 -28.20 24.86 -3.24
C ASP A 1021 -28.57 23.60 -4.04
N TYR A 1022 -27.96 22.47 -3.71
CA TYR A 1022 -28.20 21.20 -4.35
C TYR A 1022 -28.22 20.07 -3.31
N ASP A 1023 -29.32 19.32 -3.28
CA ASP A 1023 -29.59 18.25 -2.29
C ASP A 1023 -29.48 18.72 -0.82
N GLY A 1024 -29.82 19.99 -0.54
CA GLY A 1024 -29.81 20.58 0.79
C GLY A 1024 -28.43 21.05 1.28
N GLU A 1025 -27.42 21.06 0.40
CA GLU A 1025 -26.10 21.60 0.66
C GLU A 1025 -25.77 22.75 -0.31
N LEU A 1026 -25.18 23.83 0.22
CA LEU A 1026 -24.69 24.96 -0.59
C LEU A 1026 -23.32 24.63 -1.17
N HIS A 1027 -23.23 24.68 -2.49
CA HIS A 1027 -21.99 24.49 -3.24
C HIS A 1027 -21.72 25.71 -4.11
N THR A 1028 -20.46 26.09 -4.31
CA THR A 1028 -20.16 26.99 -5.44
C THR A 1028 -20.42 26.24 -6.75
N ALA A 1029 -20.85 26.93 -7.81
CA ALA A 1029 -21.15 26.31 -9.10
C ALA A 1029 -19.97 25.47 -9.61
N ALA A 1030 -18.74 25.97 -9.45
CA ALA A 1030 -17.53 25.24 -9.76
C ALA A 1030 -17.41 23.89 -9.00
N ASN A 1031 -17.71 23.88 -7.70
CA ASN A 1031 -17.62 22.65 -6.89
C ASN A 1031 -18.77 21.67 -7.18
N LEU A 1032 -19.96 22.19 -7.48
CA LEU A 1032 -21.13 21.38 -7.80
C LEU A 1032 -20.97 20.69 -9.16
N PHE A 1033 -20.53 21.44 -10.18
CA PHE A 1033 -20.27 20.91 -11.52
C PHE A 1033 -19.23 19.79 -11.50
N ASP A 1034 -18.15 19.97 -10.73
CA ASP A 1034 -17.14 18.94 -10.49
C ASP A 1034 -17.72 17.71 -9.81
N SER A 1035 -18.51 17.90 -8.75
CA SER A 1035 -19.06 16.79 -7.99
C SER A 1035 -20.06 15.95 -8.81
N ILE A 1036 -20.80 16.58 -9.74
CA ILE A 1036 -21.67 15.89 -10.72
C ILE A 1036 -20.82 15.17 -11.78
N LYS A 1037 -19.77 15.81 -12.32
CA LYS A 1037 -18.85 15.22 -13.32
C LYS A 1037 -18.02 14.04 -12.77
N ASP A 1038 -17.68 14.10 -11.49
CA ASP A 1038 -17.00 13.04 -10.73
C ASP A 1038 -17.97 11.95 -10.24
N GLY A 1039 -19.28 12.13 -10.43
CA GLY A 1039 -20.31 11.14 -10.10
C GLY A 1039 -20.60 11.02 -8.60
N TYR A 1040 -20.22 12.02 -7.80
CA TYR A 1040 -20.58 12.11 -6.38
C TYR A 1040 -22.07 12.43 -6.19
N TYR A 1041 -22.65 13.14 -7.15
CA TYR A 1041 -24.07 13.42 -7.21
C TYR A 1041 -24.69 12.75 -8.45
N GLY A 1042 -25.98 12.41 -8.37
CA GLY A 1042 -26.76 11.94 -9.50
C GLY A 1042 -26.84 13.00 -10.61
N ARG A 1043 -27.35 12.63 -11.78
CA ARG A 1043 -27.69 13.63 -12.81
C ARG A 1043 -28.73 14.58 -12.19
N MET A 1044 -28.51 15.88 -12.39
CA MET A 1044 -29.48 16.94 -12.15
C MET A 1044 -30.69 16.77 -13.04
#